data_AF-A0A2S2PS22-F1
#
_entry.id   AF-A0A2S2PS22-F1
#
_cell.length_a   1.000
_cell.length_b   1.000
_cell.length_c   1.000
_cell.angle_alpha   90.00
_cell.angle_beta   90.00
_cell.angle_gamma   90.00
#
_symmetry.space_group_name_H-M   'P 1'
#
loop_
_entity.id
_entity.type
_entity.pdbx_description
1 polymer ?
#
loop_
_entity_poly.entity_id
_entity_poly.type
_entity_poly.pdbx_seq_one_letter_code
_entity_poly.pdbx_strand_id
1 'polypeptide(L)'
;MSRIVIHQLFFNRVNYLNVLKAINITQNRYKADKFGHTFALIQEGSEIRELPLIVRNVCSNEICCNECTKTEETDIDNDELVNKLNNLKNETDRKKADKEIVDVIRGFKKCSSVKSLIDLLEIVMLDEITPEVALCALKKIVELENFKLHIASNKLLSILDIKPNIDYTKTTILEKLLEIIMKGDNNSAVVGILELISIDRVRVLPFDIFKNKISEEILCRVTENKLNIDDLCRSIDAFSKLNEVKTADQLWIGIMDKSDQINEKNVIQVFRILHLLKKSRKTIMKLLERCLQKFWHHLCSDDLIEMLYTLRLTKCSSNIILKITSRWINTNIHTMNENNLTSIVNELNNSNYVDIGIVRALERYIKAKHSSINSPLLMVEIMNYCSKFNVRSENIFEGCAMYIIQYGSNITPSQFRDLFWPFGQLNYKPKSALEFWIKVENIMNKEFHNFKTQETIDILLSCVYLEKHPLNFVHRVFNTSFLHHLFENRDKNDYTKIKLKIIDQCMTLECDHYRGPVLPKDKFAKSIWCDYRIKRILKEISSTLENIFQGYKISYSTILSRLPLMSIYIIDALVHPDKFEINSRYINFKKHPGLCTVILVHLPEHYCWEKEHLTGIETTRIRHFQKIGLNVMSINYEKILELKYPAELTEYINNRYKNMLTPC
;
A
#
# COMPACT_ATOMS: atom_id res chain seq x y z
N MET A 1 46.69 -0.12 -28.13
CA MET A 1 46.40 0.79 -27.00
C MET A 1 44.95 1.21 -27.07
N SER A 2 44.13 0.53 -26.28
CA SER A 2 42.69 0.66 -26.15
C SER A 2 42.32 2.02 -25.53
N ARG A 3 41.85 2.95 -26.35
CA ARG A 3 41.19 4.17 -25.87
C ARG A 3 39.73 3.85 -25.62
N ILE A 4 39.39 3.78 -24.34
CA ILE A 4 38.02 3.69 -23.83
C ILE A 4 37.38 5.07 -24.07
N VAL A 5 36.49 5.17 -25.05
CA VAL A 5 35.67 6.36 -25.25
C VAL A 5 34.45 6.23 -24.35
N ILE A 6 34.54 6.83 -23.17
CA ILE A 6 33.40 7.08 -22.28
C ILE A 6 32.73 8.35 -22.79
N HIS A 7 31.63 8.21 -23.53
CA HIS A 7 30.78 9.35 -23.86
C HIS A 7 29.70 9.50 -22.78
N GLN A 8 29.97 10.47 -21.90
CA GLN A 8 29.05 11.33 -21.16
C GLN A 8 27.60 10.84 -20.93
N LEU A 9 27.39 10.19 -19.78
CA LEU A 9 26.10 10.19 -19.08
C LEU A 9 25.97 11.51 -18.31
N PHE A 10 25.18 12.45 -18.83
CA PHE A 10 24.80 13.67 -18.13
C PHE A 10 23.73 13.36 -17.06
N PHE A 11 24.15 13.22 -15.80
CA PHE A 11 23.28 13.43 -14.64
C PHE A 11 23.84 14.58 -13.81
N ASN A 12 23.02 15.61 -13.58
CA ASN A 12 23.42 16.82 -12.86
C ASN A 12 23.99 16.52 -11.46
N ARG A 13 25.28 16.87 -11.30
CA ARG A 13 26.03 17.27 -10.10
C ARG A 13 25.93 16.40 -8.84
N VAL A 14 26.71 15.32 -8.81
CA VAL A 14 27.52 14.95 -7.63
C VAL A 14 28.90 14.54 -8.13
N ASN A 15 29.95 15.17 -7.58
CA ASN A 15 31.36 14.97 -7.94
C ASN A 15 31.77 13.48 -7.92
N TYR A 16 32.11 12.92 -9.07
CA TYR A 16 32.76 11.62 -9.19
C TYR A 16 34.06 11.74 -9.97
N LEU A 17 35.08 12.36 -9.34
CA LEU A 17 36.46 12.35 -9.83
C LEU A 17 37.35 11.31 -9.12
N ASN A 18 36.83 10.48 -8.20
CA ASN A 18 37.65 9.58 -7.38
C ASN A 18 37.29 8.07 -7.43
N VAL A 19 36.48 7.59 -8.37
CA VAL A 19 36.09 6.14 -8.43
C VAL A 19 36.89 5.34 -9.47
N LEU A 20 37.98 5.87 -10.00
CA LEU A 20 38.80 5.22 -11.04
C LEU A 20 39.80 4.14 -10.53
N LYS A 21 39.60 3.50 -9.38
CA LYS A 21 40.61 2.54 -8.85
C LYS A 21 40.16 1.16 -8.38
N ALA A 22 38.92 0.72 -8.58
CA ALA A 22 38.56 -0.66 -8.24
C ALA A 22 37.40 -1.21 -9.09
N ILE A 23 37.67 -1.52 -10.36
CA ILE A 23 36.80 -2.43 -11.13
C ILE A 23 37.62 -3.67 -11.44
N ASN A 24 37.49 -4.69 -10.60
CA ASN A 24 37.92 -6.05 -10.91
C ASN A 24 36.96 -6.62 -11.95
N ILE A 25 37.32 -6.48 -13.23
CA ILE A 25 36.63 -7.14 -14.34
C ILE A 25 37.00 -8.62 -14.28
N THR A 26 36.16 -9.45 -13.67
CA THR A 26 36.26 -10.90 -13.79
C THR A 26 35.76 -11.32 -15.17
N GLN A 27 36.71 -11.46 -16.11
CA GLN A 27 36.47 -12.01 -17.43
C GLN A 27 36.18 -13.51 -17.34
N ASN A 28 34.91 -13.91 -17.49
CA ASN A 28 34.58 -15.26 -17.95
C ASN A 28 34.31 -15.21 -19.45
N ARG A 29 35.33 -15.58 -20.23
CA ARG A 29 35.26 -15.81 -21.67
C ARG A 29 34.54 -17.13 -21.94
N TYR A 30 33.32 -17.10 -22.47
CA TYR A 30 32.78 -18.21 -23.27
C TYR A 30 31.74 -17.73 -24.29
N LYS A 31 32.09 -17.90 -25.58
CA LYS A 31 31.28 -17.89 -26.82
C LYS A 31 30.45 -16.63 -27.14
N ALA A 32 30.47 -16.27 -28.43
CA ALA A 32 30.03 -15.00 -28.97
C ALA A 32 28.49 -14.87 -29.01
N ASP A 33 27.90 -14.42 -27.92
CA ASP A 33 26.60 -13.76 -27.93
C ASP A 33 26.80 -12.27 -28.27
N LYS A 34 25.92 -11.67 -29.09
CA LYS A 34 25.96 -10.24 -29.48
C LYS A 34 25.94 -9.30 -28.26
N PHE A 35 25.45 -9.81 -27.12
CA PHE A 35 25.36 -9.11 -25.84
C PHE A 35 26.05 -9.89 -24.72
N GLY A 36 26.85 -9.18 -23.92
CA GLY A 36 27.35 -9.63 -22.62
C GLY A 36 26.49 -9.12 -21.48
N HIS A 37 26.28 -9.95 -20.47
CA HIS A 37 25.64 -9.55 -19.22
C HIS A 37 26.69 -9.15 -18.19
N THR A 38 26.51 -7.98 -17.59
CA THR A 38 27.37 -7.46 -16.52
C THR A 38 26.50 -6.83 -15.43
N PHE A 39 27.12 -6.33 -14.38
CA PHE A 39 26.44 -5.61 -13.32
C PHE A 39 27.23 -4.36 -12.92
N ALA A 40 26.52 -3.32 -12.50
CA ALA A 40 27.09 -2.17 -11.81
C ALA A 40 26.86 -2.29 -10.31
N LEU A 41 27.88 -2.00 -9.50
CA LEU A 41 27.72 -1.83 -8.06
C LEU A 41 27.38 -0.36 -7.78
N ILE A 42 26.22 -0.13 -7.19
CA ILE A 42 25.79 1.19 -6.73
C ILE A 42 25.78 1.17 -5.20
N GLN A 43 26.55 2.08 -4.63
CA GLN A 43 26.60 2.32 -3.20
C GLN A 43 25.74 3.53 -2.84
N GLU A 44 24.83 3.36 -1.88
CA GLU A 44 24.02 4.42 -1.29
C GLU A 44 24.13 4.35 0.23
N GLY A 45 24.92 5.26 0.80
CA GLY A 45 25.28 5.18 2.22
C GLY A 45 26.01 3.87 2.52
N SER A 46 25.44 3.04 3.39
CA SER A 46 25.96 1.72 3.75
C SER A 46 25.40 0.57 2.90
N GLU A 47 24.44 0.82 2.01
CA GLU A 47 23.87 -0.21 1.13
C GLU A 47 24.66 -0.29 -0.19
N ILE A 48 25.15 -1.46 -0.56
CA ILE A 48 25.73 -1.75 -1.88
C ILE A 48 24.79 -2.67 -2.63
N ARG A 49 24.47 -2.34 -3.89
CA ARG A 49 23.53 -3.09 -4.73
C ARG A 49 24.10 -3.35 -6.11
N GLU A 50 23.93 -4.57 -6.59
CA GLU A 50 24.23 -4.95 -7.99
C GLU A 50 23.03 -4.63 -8.89
N LEU A 51 23.21 -3.77 -9.88
CA LEU A 51 22.24 -3.54 -10.93
C LEU A 51 22.64 -4.26 -12.22
N PRO A 52 21.71 -4.97 -12.88
CA PRO A 52 22.02 -5.67 -14.11
C PRO A 52 22.26 -4.68 -15.24
N LEU A 53 23.29 -4.95 -16.05
CA LEU A 53 23.67 -4.16 -17.21
C LEU A 53 23.77 -5.06 -18.44
N ILE A 54 23.44 -4.49 -19.59
CA ILE A 54 23.65 -5.09 -20.90
C ILE A 54 24.82 -4.39 -21.57
N VAL A 55 25.75 -5.17 -22.12
CA VAL A 55 26.87 -4.65 -22.92
C VAL A 55 26.78 -5.26 -24.30
N ARG A 56 26.68 -4.45 -25.35
CA ARG A 56 26.74 -4.92 -26.73
C ARG A 56 28.20 -5.04 -27.16
N ASN A 57 28.55 -6.14 -27.81
CA ASN A 57 29.83 -6.28 -28.47
C ASN A 57 29.74 -5.60 -29.85
N VAL A 58 30.43 -4.48 -30.04
CA VAL A 58 30.40 -3.71 -31.29
C VAL A 58 31.66 -4.04 -32.08
N CYS A 59 31.50 -4.58 -33.30
CA CYS A 59 32.63 -4.72 -34.23
C CYS A 59 33.09 -3.32 -34.66
N SER A 60 34.41 -3.14 -34.80
CA SER A 60 35.11 -1.86 -35.00
C SER A 60 34.65 -0.98 -36.18
N ASN A 61 33.76 -1.46 -37.05
CA ASN A 61 33.29 -0.73 -38.23
C ASN A 61 31.97 0.05 -38.01
N GLU A 62 31.28 -0.10 -36.87
CA GLU A 62 30.04 0.63 -36.56
C GLU A 62 30.26 1.93 -35.76
N ILE A 63 31.51 2.24 -35.36
CA ILE A 63 31.83 3.41 -34.54
C ILE A 63 32.25 4.59 -35.45
N CYS A 64 31.26 5.28 -36.03
CA CYS A 64 31.46 6.64 -36.51
C CYS A 64 31.00 7.62 -35.42
N CYS A 65 31.96 8.14 -34.67
CA CYS A 65 31.71 9.20 -33.69
C CYS A 65 31.35 10.50 -34.41
N ASN A 66 30.09 10.93 -34.30
CA ASN A 66 29.71 12.33 -34.54
C ASN A 66 30.22 13.19 -33.38
N GLU A 67 31.51 13.56 -33.41
CA GLU A 67 32.02 14.66 -32.61
C GLU A 67 32.09 15.93 -33.47
N CYS A 68 31.27 16.92 -33.09
CA CYS A 68 31.36 18.28 -33.60
C CYS A 68 32.71 18.91 -33.23
N THR A 69 33.53 19.23 -34.22
CA THR A 69 34.49 20.33 -34.14
C THR A 69 34.20 21.33 -35.25
N LYS A 70 34.09 22.60 -34.84
CA LYS A 70 33.64 23.74 -35.64
C LYS A 70 34.69 24.23 -36.65
N THR A 71 34.15 24.86 -37.69
CA THR A 71 34.66 25.96 -38.55
C THR A 71 35.88 25.72 -39.43
N GLU A 72 35.65 25.68 -40.74
CA GLU A 72 36.19 26.64 -41.71
C GLU A 72 35.21 26.76 -42.90
N GLU A 73 34.92 28.00 -43.29
CA GLU A 73 33.96 28.40 -44.33
C GLU A 73 34.55 28.17 -45.72
N THR A 74 33.76 27.57 -46.62
CA THR A 74 33.83 27.88 -48.06
C THR A 74 32.42 27.80 -48.63
N ASP A 75 31.93 28.97 -49.05
CA ASP A 75 30.67 29.18 -49.76
C ASP A 75 30.55 28.28 -50.99
N ILE A 76 29.52 27.43 -51.02
CA ILE A 76 28.92 26.92 -52.26
C ILE A 76 27.40 26.95 -52.10
N ASP A 77 26.77 27.72 -52.97
CA ASP A 77 25.34 27.87 -53.22
C ASP A 77 24.52 26.58 -53.00
N ASN A 78 23.75 26.52 -51.90
CA ASN A 78 22.83 25.42 -51.59
C ASN A 78 21.34 25.84 -51.60
N ASP A 79 21.04 27.11 -51.89
CA ASP A 79 19.66 27.63 -51.88
C ASP A 79 18.83 27.20 -53.11
N GLU A 80 19.45 26.60 -54.12
CA GLU A 80 18.74 26.05 -55.29
C GLU A 80 18.37 24.57 -55.16
N LEU A 81 19.02 23.80 -54.28
CA LEU A 81 18.74 22.37 -54.06
C LEU A 81 17.72 22.11 -52.94
N VAL A 82 17.67 22.97 -51.92
CA VAL A 82 16.72 22.85 -50.80
C VAL A 82 15.29 23.22 -51.21
N ASN A 83 15.14 24.10 -52.21
CA ASN A 83 13.83 24.50 -52.74
C ASN A 83 13.27 23.56 -53.83
N LYS A 84 14.11 22.69 -54.44
CA LYS A 84 13.66 21.68 -55.42
C LYS A 84 13.28 20.33 -54.80
N LEU A 85 13.68 20.03 -53.56
CA LEU A 85 13.32 18.77 -52.90
C LEU A 85 12.05 18.82 -52.04
N ASN A 86 11.59 20.02 -51.64
CA ASN A 86 10.53 20.18 -50.64
C ASN A 86 9.11 20.40 -51.19
N ASN A 87 8.88 20.33 -52.51
CA ASN A 87 7.55 20.62 -53.07
C ASN A 87 6.90 19.51 -53.92
N LEU A 88 7.43 18.29 -54.01
CA LEU A 88 6.76 17.21 -54.75
C LEU A 88 6.92 15.84 -54.06
N LYS A 89 6.16 15.63 -52.98
CA LYS A 89 5.54 14.34 -52.57
C LYS A 89 4.46 14.59 -51.49
N ASN A 90 3.54 15.47 -51.85
CA ASN A 90 2.10 15.46 -51.57
C ASN A 90 1.63 14.91 -50.21
N GLU A 91 1.19 15.81 -49.33
CA GLU A 91 0.32 15.53 -48.17
C GLU A 91 -0.92 14.69 -48.52
N THR A 92 -1.40 14.79 -49.77
CA THR A 92 -2.50 13.97 -50.30
C THR A 92 -2.10 12.51 -50.50
N ASP A 93 -0.85 12.22 -50.86
CA ASP A 93 -0.36 10.86 -51.09
C ASP A 93 -0.06 10.14 -49.77
N ARG A 94 0.41 10.85 -48.73
CA ARG A 94 0.49 10.31 -47.36
C ARG A 94 -0.90 9.95 -46.81
N LYS A 95 -1.87 10.86 -46.94
CA LYS A 95 -3.27 10.59 -46.54
C LYS A 95 -3.91 9.45 -47.33
N LYS A 96 -3.49 9.24 -48.59
CA LYS A 96 -3.96 8.14 -49.44
C LYS A 96 -3.33 6.80 -49.04
N ALA A 97 -2.03 6.76 -48.78
CA ALA A 97 -1.32 5.59 -48.25
C ALA A 97 -1.84 5.19 -46.85
N ASP A 98 -2.09 6.17 -45.96
CA ASP A 98 -2.69 5.91 -44.65
C ASP A 98 -4.10 5.33 -44.78
N LYS A 99 -4.88 5.78 -45.78
CA LYS A 99 -6.22 5.27 -46.06
C LYS A 99 -6.19 3.85 -46.64
N GLU A 100 -5.23 3.55 -47.51
CA GLU A 100 -5.00 2.20 -48.06
C GLU A 100 -4.56 1.22 -46.96
N ILE A 101 -3.65 1.61 -46.07
CA ILE A 101 -3.24 0.84 -44.88
C ILE A 101 -4.45 0.55 -43.98
N VAL A 102 -5.28 1.56 -43.71
CA VAL A 102 -6.49 1.41 -42.88
C VAL A 102 -7.53 0.50 -43.54
N ASP A 103 -7.67 0.55 -44.86
CA ASP A 103 -8.59 -0.29 -45.62
C ASP A 103 -8.14 -1.76 -45.64
N VAL A 104 -6.83 -2.02 -45.79
CA VAL A 104 -6.23 -3.38 -45.65
C VAL A 104 -6.42 -3.93 -44.24
N ILE A 105 -6.15 -3.12 -43.20
CA ILE A 105 -6.37 -3.50 -41.79
C ILE A 105 -7.86 -3.80 -41.55
N ARG A 106 -8.78 -3.04 -42.15
CA ARG A 106 -10.23 -3.30 -42.07
C ARG A 106 -10.60 -4.60 -42.76
N GLY A 107 -9.95 -4.94 -43.88
CA GLY A 107 -10.06 -6.22 -44.56
C GLY A 107 -9.69 -7.39 -43.66
N PHE A 108 -8.51 -7.34 -43.02
CA PHE A 108 -8.07 -8.38 -42.08
C PHE A 108 -9.00 -8.57 -40.88
N LYS A 109 -9.55 -7.48 -40.33
CA LYS A 109 -10.51 -7.56 -39.22
C LYS A 109 -11.79 -8.33 -39.59
N LYS A 110 -12.21 -8.27 -40.87
CA LYS A 110 -13.40 -8.95 -41.39
C LYS A 110 -13.19 -10.43 -41.70
N CYS A 111 -11.95 -10.92 -41.76
CA CYS A 111 -11.66 -12.33 -41.98
C CYS A 111 -12.16 -13.19 -40.82
N SER A 112 -12.98 -14.21 -41.14
CA SER A 112 -13.51 -15.19 -40.18
C SER A 112 -12.67 -16.47 -40.10
N SER A 113 -11.70 -16.66 -41.01
CA SER A 113 -10.82 -17.83 -41.03
C SER A 113 -9.37 -17.46 -41.36
N VAL A 114 -8.43 -18.26 -40.85
CA VAL A 114 -6.99 -18.07 -41.14
C VAL A 114 -6.68 -18.25 -42.62
N LYS A 115 -7.39 -19.16 -43.30
CA LYS A 115 -7.24 -19.40 -44.74
C LYS A 115 -7.61 -18.15 -45.56
N SER A 116 -8.76 -17.54 -45.27
CA SER A 116 -9.16 -16.29 -45.94
C SER A 116 -8.21 -15.12 -45.69
N LEU A 117 -7.47 -15.16 -44.58
CA LEU A 117 -6.49 -14.13 -44.22
C LEU A 117 -5.17 -14.35 -44.97
N ILE A 118 -4.74 -15.61 -45.09
CA ILE A 118 -3.60 -16.01 -45.91
C ILE A 118 -3.87 -15.69 -47.39
N ASP A 119 -5.06 -16.01 -47.90
CA ASP A 119 -5.44 -15.68 -49.29
C ASP A 119 -5.37 -14.16 -49.54
N LEU A 120 -5.78 -13.33 -48.57
CA LEU A 120 -5.64 -11.86 -48.65
C LEU A 120 -4.20 -11.38 -48.56
N LEU A 121 -3.33 -12.06 -47.79
CA LEU A 121 -1.89 -11.78 -47.70
C LEU A 121 -1.12 -12.23 -48.94
N GLU A 122 -1.65 -13.18 -49.71
CA GLU A 122 -1.09 -13.59 -51.00
C GLU A 122 -1.50 -12.61 -52.12
N ILE A 123 -2.70 -12.03 -52.03
CA ILE A 123 -3.18 -11.00 -52.96
C ILE A 123 -2.44 -9.67 -52.76
N VAL A 124 -2.18 -9.30 -51.50
CA VAL A 124 -1.37 -8.13 -51.14
C VAL A 124 0.08 -8.59 -51.08
N MET A 125 0.84 -8.42 -52.17
CA MET A 125 2.24 -8.83 -52.28
C MET A 125 3.02 -8.57 -50.96
N LEU A 126 3.60 -9.62 -50.36
CA LEU A 126 4.25 -9.56 -49.04
C LEU A 126 5.35 -8.49 -48.93
N ASP A 127 5.95 -8.11 -50.06
CA ASP A 127 7.03 -7.11 -50.14
C ASP A 127 6.52 -5.65 -50.03
N GLU A 128 5.21 -5.41 -50.19
CA GLU A 128 4.58 -4.09 -50.05
C GLU A 128 3.96 -3.86 -48.65
N ILE A 129 4.05 -4.86 -47.77
CA ILE A 129 3.42 -4.83 -46.45
C ILE A 129 4.27 -4.04 -45.46
N THR A 130 3.69 -3.02 -44.84
CA THR A 130 4.35 -2.27 -43.76
C THR A 130 4.41 -3.08 -42.45
N PRO A 131 5.38 -2.81 -41.54
CA PRO A 131 5.46 -3.49 -40.24
C PRO A 131 4.17 -3.45 -39.41
N GLU A 132 3.37 -2.39 -39.53
CA GLU A 132 2.09 -2.25 -38.81
C GLU A 132 1.02 -3.22 -39.35
N VAL A 133 0.94 -3.33 -40.68
CA VAL A 133 0.01 -4.22 -41.36
C VAL A 133 0.40 -5.68 -41.10
N ALA A 134 1.71 -5.99 -41.13
CA ALA A 134 2.23 -7.29 -40.75
C ALA A 134 1.90 -7.66 -39.30
N LEU A 135 2.05 -6.73 -38.35
CA LEU A 135 1.68 -6.96 -36.95
C LEU A 135 0.17 -7.20 -36.79
N CYS A 136 -0.66 -6.45 -37.51
CA CYS A 136 -2.11 -6.62 -37.47
C CYS A 136 -2.54 -7.98 -38.04
N ALA A 137 -1.90 -8.43 -39.11
CA ALA A 137 -2.14 -9.76 -39.68
C ALA A 137 -1.77 -10.85 -38.67
N LEU A 138 -0.59 -10.75 -38.03
CA LEU A 138 -0.16 -11.69 -36.98
C LEU A 138 -1.13 -11.71 -35.78
N LYS A 139 -1.58 -10.53 -35.30
CA LYS A 139 -2.62 -10.41 -34.26
C LYS A 139 -3.87 -11.19 -34.62
N LYS A 140 -4.39 -10.98 -35.82
CA LYS A 140 -5.62 -11.64 -36.25
C LYS A 140 -5.45 -13.16 -36.43
N ILE A 141 -4.30 -13.62 -36.90
CA ILE A 141 -3.99 -15.06 -37.00
C ILE A 141 -4.00 -15.72 -35.61
N VAL A 142 -3.32 -15.12 -34.63
CA VAL A 142 -3.28 -15.63 -33.25
C VAL A 142 -4.68 -15.64 -32.62
N GLU A 143 -5.46 -14.57 -32.81
CA GLU A 143 -6.85 -14.50 -32.33
C GLU A 143 -7.72 -15.64 -32.89
N LEU A 144 -7.68 -15.88 -34.20
CA LEU A 144 -8.49 -16.88 -34.86
C LEU A 144 -8.12 -18.31 -34.43
N GLU A 145 -6.83 -18.61 -34.24
CA GLU A 145 -6.38 -19.92 -33.76
C GLU A 145 -6.69 -20.13 -32.27
N ASN A 146 -6.50 -19.12 -31.42
CA ASN A 146 -6.92 -19.17 -30.02
C ASN A 146 -8.44 -19.41 -29.89
N PHE A 147 -9.24 -18.77 -30.75
CA PHE A 147 -10.70 -18.95 -30.78
C PHE A 147 -11.11 -20.37 -31.22
N LYS A 148 -10.44 -20.95 -32.21
CA LYS A 148 -10.65 -22.35 -32.61
C LYS A 148 -10.37 -23.31 -31.46
N LEU A 149 -9.27 -23.13 -30.72
CA LEU A 149 -8.99 -23.95 -29.53
C LEU A 149 -10.08 -23.82 -28.47
N HIS A 150 -10.57 -22.60 -28.21
CA HIS A 150 -11.62 -22.37 -27.21
C HIS A 150 -12.96 -23.04 -27.59
N ILE A 151 -13.29 -23.10 -28.89
CA ILE A 151 -14.47 -23.84 -29.37
C ILE A 151 -14.24 -25.35 -29.23
N ALA A 152 -13.04 -25.83 -29.59
CA ALA A 152 -12.69 -27.25 -29.49
C ALA A 152 -12.70 -27.75 -28.03
N SER A 153 -12.22 -26.93 -27.08
CA SER A 153 -12.23 -27.28 -25.65
C SER A 153 -13.64 -27.34 -25.04
N ASN A 154 -14.61 -26.62 -25.61
CA ASN A 154 -15.99 -26.58 -25.10
C ASN A 154 -16.91 -27.66 -25.73
N LYS A 155 -16.54 -28.25 -26.87
CA LYS A 155 -17.23 -29.38 -27.49
C LYS A 155 -16.53 -30.69 -27.15
N LEU A 156 -16.82 -31.23 -25.96
CA LEU A 156 -16.61 -32.63 -25.51
C LEU A 156 -15.21 -33.26 -25.66
N LEU A 157 -14.77 -33.88 -24.56
CA LEU A 157 -13.58 -34.70 -24.31
C LEU A 157 -13.43 -35.98 -25.18
N SER A 158 -14.04 -36.05 -26.36
CA SER A 158 -14.02 -37.27 -27.17
C SER A 158 -13.77 -36.98 -28.65
N ILE A 159 -12.62 -37.49 -29.10
CA ILE A 159 -12.22 -37.72 -30.50
C ILE A 159 -11.78 -36.45 -31.22
N LEU A 160 -10.50 -36.09 -31.05
CA LEU A 160 -9.63 -35.61 -32.13
C LEU A 160 -8.20 -35.53 -31.59
N ASP A 161 -7.30 -36.33 -32.15
CA ASP A 161 -5.86 -36.08 -32.08
C ASP A 161 -5.60 -34.71 -32.71
N ILE A 162 -5.60 -33.64 -31.90
CA ILE A 162 -5.12 -32.32 -32.32
C ILE A 162 -3.59 -32.38 -32.31
N LYS A 163 -3.01 -33.14 -33.25
CA LYS A 163 -1.67 -32.83 -33.72
C LYS A 163 -1.76 -31.50 -34.48
N PRO A 164 -0.87 -30.54 -34.21
CA PRO A 164 -0.81 -29.32 -35.02
C PRO A 164 -0.50 -29.77 -36.44
N ASN A 165 -1.48 -29.63 -37.35
CA ASN A 165 -1.23 -29.89 -38.76
C ASN A 165 -0.24 -28.80 -39.20
N ILE A 166 1.03 -29.17 -39.36
CA ILE A 166 2.11 -28.27 -39.78
C ILE A 166 1.86 -27.97 -41.26
N ASP A 167 1.08 -26.92 -41.52
CA ASP A 167 1.03 -26.30 -42.84
C ASP A 167 2.34 -25.56 -43.05
N TYR A 168 3.28 -26.16 -43.79
CA TYR A 168 4.58 -25.58 -44.11
C TYR A 168 4.49 -24.20 -44.81
N THR A 169 3.38 -23.94 -45.50
CA THR A 169 3.05 -22.63 -46.12
C THR A 169 2.69 -21.58 -45.07
N LYS A 170 1.95 -21.98 -44.03
CA LYS A 170 1.60 -21.11 -42.91
C LYS A 170 2.83 -20.69 -42.11
N THR A 171 3.78 -21.60 -41.87
CA THR A 171 5.01 -21.28 -41.14
C THR A 171 5.91 -20.32 -41.91
N THR A 172 6.05 -20.48 -43.22
CA THR A 172 6.88 -19.58 -44.06
C THR A 172 6.32 -18.18 -44.17
N ILE A 173 4.98 -18.02 -44.24
CA ILE A 173 4.33 -16.70 -44.23
C ILE A 173 4.54 -16.01 -42.87
N LEU A 174 4.39 -16.75 -41.77
CA LEU A 174 4.62 -16.21 -40.42
C LEU A 174 6.08 -15.76 -40.23
N GLU A 175 7.04 -16.55 -40.71
CA GLU A 175 8.47 -16.20 -40.68
C GLU A 175 8.76 -14.92 -41.47
N LYS A 176 8.21 -14.78 -42.69
CA LYS A 176 8.36 -13.57 -43.50
C LYS A 176 7.75 -12.34 -42.83
N LEU A 177 6.55 -12.45 -42.27
CA LEU A 177 5.91 -11.33 -41.55
C LEU A 177 6.72 -10.91 -40.32
N LEU A 178 7.29 -11.86 -39.57
CA LEU A 178 8.18 -11.58 -38.45
C LEU A 178 9.46 -10.88 -38.92
N GLU A 179 10.08 -11.32 -40.02
CA GLU A 179 11.26 -10.66 -40.57
C GLU A 179 10.98 -9.22 -41.03
N ILE A 180 9.85 -8.96 -41.68
CA ILE A 180 9.43 -7.63 -42.12
C ILE A 180 9.34 -6.68 -40.92
N ILE A 181 8.74 -7.12 -39.83
CA ILE A 181 8.61 -6.29 -38.63
C ILE A 181 9.96 -6.08 -37.94
N MET A 182 10.77 -7.13 -37.84
CA MET A 182 12.08 -7.07 -37.16
C MET A 182 13.05 -6.13 -37.86
N LYS A 183 13.09 -6.16 -39.20
CA LYS A 183 13.92 -5.29 -40.04
C LYS A 183 13.33 -3.87 -40.22
N GLY A 184 12.05 -3.68 -39.92
CA GLY A 184 11.38 -2.39 -40.07
C GLY A 184 11.79 -1.36 -39.01
N ASP A 185 11.67 -0.08 -39.35
CA ASP A 185 11.98 1.03 -38.44
C ASP A 185 10.91 1.28 -37.35
N ASN A 186 9.78 0.56 -37.41
CA ASN A 186 8.68 0.75 -36.47
C ASN A 186 8.93 0.02 -35.14
N ASN A 187 9.45 0.77 -34.17
CA ASN A 187 9.73 0.28 -32.82
C ASN A 187 8.50 -0.29 -32.09
N SER A 188 7.33 0.35 -32.24
CA SER A 188 6.09 -0.11 -31.60
C SER A 188 5.64 -1.46 -32.18
N ALA A 189 5.86 -1.67 -33.48
CA ALA A 189 5.52 -2.94 -34.13
C ALA A 189 6.34 -4.11 -33.55
N VAL A 190 7.62 -3.89 -33.26
CA VAL A 190 8.51 -4.92 -32.69
C VAL A 190 8.11 -5.26 -31.25
N VAL A 191 7.84 -4.25 -30.41
CA VAL A 191 7.29 -4.48 -29.05
C VAL A 191 5.94 -5.19 -29.13
N GLY A 192 5.12 -4.86 -30.13
CA GLY A 192 3.86 -5.54 -30.41
C GLY A 192 4.01 -7.03 -30.70
N ILE A 193 5.12 -7.48 -31.31
CA ILE A 193 5.40 -8.92 -31.45
C ILE A 193 5.66 -9.55 -30.08
N LEU A 194 6.44 -8.90 -29.21
CA LEU A 194 6.72 -9.43 -27.88
C LEU A 194 5.43 -9.59 -27.06
N GLU A 195 4.53 -8.60 -27.13
CA GLU A 195 3.20 -8.67 -26.52
C GLU A 195 2.37 -9.83 -27.09
N LEU A 196 2.40 -10.02 -28.41
CA LEU A 196 1.68 -11.12 -29.07
C LEU A 196 2.11 -12.49 -28.56
N ILE A 197 3.41 -12.69 -28.37
CA ILE A 197 3.96 -13.95 -27.85
C ILE A 197 3.39 -14.25 -26.46
N SER A 198 3.14 -13.22 -25.64
CA SER A 198 2.53 -13.39 -24.32
C SER A 198 1.05 -13.81 -24.37
N ILE A 199 0.37 -13.61 -25.51
CA ILE A 199 -1.07 -13.88 -25.71
C ILE A 199 -1.29 -15.19 -26.50
N ASP A 200 -0.29 -15.66 -27.25
CA ASP A 200 -0.37 -16.87 -28.07
C ASP A 200 -0.37 -18.17 -27.22
N ARG A 201 -1.57 -18.63 -26.85
CA ARG A 201 -1.75 -19.84 -26.04
C ARG A 201 -1.56 -21.13 -26.85
N VAL A 202 -1.84 -21.07 -28.16
CA VAL A 202 -1.76 -22.21 -29.10
C VAL A 202 -0.31 -22.47 -29.51
N ARG A 203 0.59 -21.49 -29.31
CA ARG A 203 1.97 -21.47 -29.84
C ARG A 203 1.97 -21.56 -31.37
N VAL A 204 1.13 -20.74 -32.01
CA VAL A 204 1.10 -20.59 -33.48
C VAL A 204 2.42 -20.02 -33.97
N LEU A 205 2.98 -19.08 -33.22
CA LEU A 205 4.25 -18.46 -33.54
C LEU A 205 5.40 -19.43 -33.21
N PRO A 206 6.44 -19.52 -34.06
CA PRO A 206 7.64 -20.32 -33.80
C PRO A 206 8.44 -19.75 -32.61
N PHE A 207 7.97 -20.09 -31.41
CA PHE A 207 8.34 -19.50 -30.13
C PHE A 207 9.85 -19.59 -29.85
N ASP A 208 10.43 -20.79 -29.97
CA ASP A 208 11.81 -21.04 -29.52
C ASP A 208 12.86 -20.35 -30.40
N ILE A 209 12.59 -20.22 -31.71
CA ILE A 209 13.53 -19.62 -32.67
C ILE A 209 13.47 -18.10 -32.62
N PHE A 210 12.26 -17.53 -32.51
CA PHE A 210 12.06 -16.09 -32.63
C PHE A 210 12.11 -15.35 -31.30
N LYS A 211 11.81 -16.00 -30.17
CA LYS A 211 11.90 -15.36 -28.85
C LYS A 211 13.28 -14.75 -28.60
N ASN A 212 14.36 -15.49 -28.88
CA ASN A 212 15.72 -15.00 -28.66
C ASN A 212 16.06 -13.86 -29.62
N LYS A 213 15.71 -14.00 -30.90
CA LYS A 213 15.92 -12.94 -31.91
C LYS A 213 15.20 -11.64 -31.55
N ILE A 214 13.93 -11.72 -31.15
CA ILE A 214 13.12 -10.57 -30.73
C ILE A 214 13.68 -9.95 -29.46
N SER A 215 14.10 -10.79 -28.50
CA SER A 215 14.71 -10.31 -27.27
C SER A 215 15.99 -9.52 -27.57
N GLU A 216 16.91 -10.09 -28.36
CA GLU A 216 18.15 -9.43 -28.77
C GLU A 216 17.89 -8.13 -29.53
N GLU A 217 16.89 -8.10 -30.40
CA GLU A 217 16.57 -6.92 -31.19
C GLU A 217 15.95 -5.80 -30.33
N ILE A 218 15.10 -6.15 -29.36
CA ILE A 218 14.60 -5.18 -28.38
C ILE A 218 15.77 -4.62 -27.56
N LEU A 219 16.69 -5.48 -27.11
CA LEU A 219 17.90 -5.03 -26.43
C LEU A 219 18.78 -4.13 -27.33
N CYS A 220 18.90 -4.43 -28.63
CA CYS A 220 19.59 -3.56 -29.60
C CYS A 220 18.96 -2.17 -29.63
N ARG A 221 17.64 -2.09 -29.84
CA ARG A 221 16.90 -0.83 -29.91
C ARG A 221 16.95 -0.02 -28.61
N VAL A 222 17.06 -0.69 -27.46
CA VAL A 222 17.27 -0.03 -26.16
C VAL A 222 18.67 0.58 -26.09
N THR A 223 19.71 -0.18 -26.45
CA THR A 223 21.10 0.32 -26.46
C THR A 223 21.32 1.44 -27.49
N GLU A 224 20.54 1.46 -28.56
CA GLU A 224 20.55 2.52 -29.59
C GLU A 224 19.63 3.71 -29.24
N ASN A 225 19.00 3.70 -28.05
CA ASN A 225 18.09 4.74 -27.57
C ASN A 225 16.85 4.99 -28.47
N LYS A 226 16.43 3.99 -29.24
CA LYS A 226 15.33 4.09 -30.21
C LYS A 226 13.93 3.95 -29.59
N LEU A 227 13.77 3.11 -28.56
CA LEU A 227 12.46 2.85 -27.92
C LEU A 227 12.00 4.01 -27.05
N ASN A 228 10.74 4.45 -27.15
CA ASN A 228 10.19 5.48 -26.27
C ASN A 228 9.83 4.91 -24.87
N ILE A 229 9.41 5.76 -23.93
CA ILE A 229 9.07 5.32 -22.56
C ILE A 229 7.89 4.33 -22.53
N ASP A 230 6.88 4.52 -23.39
CA ASP A 230 5.73 3.62 -23.47
C ASP A 230 6.14 2.24 -24.00
N ASP A 231 6.92 2.21 -25.08
CA ASP A 231 7.52 1.01 -25.68
C ASP A 231 8.37 0.24 -24.65
N LEU A 232 9.16 0.95 -23.82
CA LEU A 232 9.95 0.36 -22.75
C LEU A 232 9.06 -0.26 -21.67
N CYS A 233 8.02 0.44 -21.23
CA CYS A 233 7.09 -0.07 -20.21
C CYS A 233 6.33 -1.30 -20.72
N ARG A 234 5.84 -1.27 -21.98
CA ARG A 234 5.19 -2.39 -22.64
C ARG A 234 6.13 -3.59 -22.81
N SER A 235 7.38 -3.35 -23.14
CA SER A 235 8.41 -4.40 -23.24
C SER A 235 8.66 -5.07 -21.88
N ILE A 236 8.76 -4.29 -20.80
CA ILE A 236 8.96 -4.83 -19.43
C ILE A 236 7.77 -5.70 -19.01
N ASP A 237 6.54 -5.26 -19.27
CA ASP A 237 5.33 -6.05 -19.01
C ASP A 237 5.30 -7.35 -19.80
N ALA A 238 5.59 -7.30 -21.10
CA ALA A 238 5.62 -8.47 -21.96
C ALA A 238 6.72 -9.47 -21.54
N PHE A 239 7.94 -9.02 -21.27
CA PHE A 239 9.00 -9.90 -20.75
C PHE A 239 8.65 -10.52 -19.40
N SER A 240 8.00 -9.76 -18.51
CA SER A 240 7.55 -10.30 -17.22
C SER A 240 6.51 -11.41 -17.41
N LYS A 241 5.55 -11.26 -18.34
CA LYS A 241 4.56 -12.30 -18.69
C LYS A 241 5.21 -13.55 -19.28
N LEU A 242 6.34 -13.41 -19.96
CA LEU A 242 7.12 -14.51 -20.52
C LEU A 242 8.09 -15.16 -19.50
N ASN A 243 8.03 -14.77 -18.22
CA ASN A 243 8.94 -15.17 -17.15
C ASN A 243 10.42 -14.79 -17.39
N GLU A 244 10.70 -13.84 -18.29
CA GLU A 244 12.03 -13.31 -18.61
C GLU A 244 12.40 -12.14 -17.69
N VAL A 245 12.35 -12.38 -16.38
CA VAL A 245 12.49 -11.32 -15.37
C VAL A 245 13.87 -10.64 -15.42
N LYS A 246 14.92 -11.36 -15.81
CA LYS A 246 16.28 -10.79 -15.93
C LYS A 246 16.34 -9.76 -17.05
N THR A 247 15.78 -10.10 -18.21
CA THR A 247 15.74 -9.22 -19.39
C THR A 247 14.83 -8.01 -19.13
N ALA A 248 13.66 -8.23 -18.53
CA ALA A 248 12.78 -7.14 -18.08
C ALA A 248 13.52 -6.16 -17.14
N ASP A 249 14.25 -6.68 -16.16
CA ASP A 249 14.96 -5.89 -15.16
C ASP A 249 16.21 -5.19 -15.73
N GLN A 250 16.67 -5.54 -16.95
CA GLN A 250 17.77 -4.84 -17.64
C GLN A 250 17.29 -3.61 -18.43
N LEU A 251 16.01 -3.54 -18.80
CA LEU A 251 15.44 -2.43 -19.57
C LEU A 251 15.36 -1.11 -18.78
N TRP A 252 15.64 -1.14 -17.47
CA TRP A 252 15.70 0.06 -16.64
C TRP A 252 16.68 1.12 -17.15
N ILE A 253 17.74 0.72 -17.85
CA ILE A 253 18.74 1.63 -18.43
C ILE A 253 18.08 2.56 -19.45
N GLY A 254 17.26 2.01 -20.34
CA GLY A 254 16.54 2.82 -21.34
C GLY A 254 15.59 3.84 -20.71
N ILE A 255 14.99 3.51 -19.55
CA ILE A 255 14.15 4.44 -18.80
C ILE A 255 15.00 5.55 -18.16
N MET A 256 16.18 5.22 -17.66
CA MET A 256 17.10 6.18 -17.07
C MET A 256 17.68 7.15 -18.12
N ASP A 257 18.07 6.63 -19.29
CA ASP A 257 18.61 7.43 -20.39
C ASP A 257 17.55 8.39 -20.95
N LYS A 258 16.27 8.00 -20.91
CA LYS A 258 15.12 8.84 -21.29
C LYS A 258 14.44 9.53 -20.11
N SER A 259 15.14 9.68 -18.97
CA SER A 259 14.57 10.28 -17.76
C SER A 259 13.99 11.69 -17.98
N ASP A 260 14.59 12.48 -18.87
CA ASP A 260 14.11 13.83 -19.22
C ASP A 260 12.80 13.83 -20.04
N GLN A 261 12.43 12.70 -20.66
CA GLN A 261 11.20 12.54 -21.43
C GLN A 261 10.01 12.09 -20.55
N ILE A 262 10.25 11.81 -19.26
CA ILE A 262 9.20 11.46 -18.31
C ILE A 262 8.40 12.72 -17.96
N ASN A 263 7.11 12.70 -18.27
CA ASN A 263 6.17 13.80 -18.12
C ASN A 263 4.85 13.33 -17.48
N GLU A 264 3.91 14.26 -17.34
CA GLU A 264 2.58 14.02 -16.77
C GLU A 264 1.78 12.87 -17.42
N LYS A 265 2.02 12.55 -18.69
CA LYS A 265 1.26 11.52 -19.43
C LYS A 265 1.81 10.11 -19.22
N ASN A 266 3.11 9.96 -18.99
CA ASN A 266 3.78 8.65 -18.94
C ASN A 266 4.31 8.27 -17.55
N VAL A 267 4.40 9.20 -16.59
CA VAL A 267 4.94 8.94 -15.24
C VAL A 267 4.24 7.79 -14.53
N ILE A 268 2.91 7.67 -14.69
CA ILE A 268 2.12 6.60 -14.06
C ILE A 268 2.35 5.25 -14.73
N GLN A 269 2.62 5.22 -16.05
CA GLN A 269 3.00 3.99 -16.73
C GLN A 269 4.34 3.46 -16.20
N VAL A 270 5.32 4.34 -16.01
CA VAL A 270 6.61 3.99 -15.39
C VAL A 270 6.42 3.57 -13.92
N PHE A 271 5.44 4.15 -13.22
CA PHE A 271 5.09 3.71 -11.88
C PHE A 271 4.56 2.28 -11.88
N ARG A 272 3.62 1.95 -12.79
CA ARG A 272 2.98 0.62 -12.87
C ARG A 272 3.99 -0.50 -13.06
N ILE A 273 5.07 -0.32 -13.81
CA ILE A 273 6.06 -1.38 -14.03
C ILE A 273 6.95 -1.68 -12.80
N LEU A 274 6.93 -0.85 -11.75
CA LEU A 274 7.79 -1.04 -10.56
C LEU A 274 7.67 -2.43 -9.92
N HIS A 275 6.47 -3.01 -9.94
CA HIS A 275 6.23 -4.34 -9.36
C HIS A 275 6.83 -5.49 -10.18
N LEU A 276 7.10 -5.26 -11.46
CA LEU A 276 7.73 -6.21 -12.36
C LEU A 276 9.26 -6.23 -12.22
N LEU A 277 9.83 -5.12 -11.75
CA LEU A 277 11.27 -4.95 -11.56
C LEU A 277 11.76 -5.53 -10.24
N LYS A 278 12.97 -6.07 -10.23
CA LYS A 278 13.58 -6.70 -9.03
C LYS A 278 14.78 -5.92 -8.52
N LYS A 279 15.94 -6.00 -9.18
CA LYS A 279 17.17 -5.34 -8.73
C LYS A 279 17.13 -3.84 -9.01
N SER A 280 16.55 -3.44 -10.14
CA SER A 280 16.49 -2.03 -10.58
C SER A 280 15.41 -1.18 -9.91
N ARG A 281 14.45 -1.81 -9.20
CA ARG A 281 13.25 -1.16 -8.64
C ARG A 281 13.55 0.08 -7.81
N LYS A 282 14.48 -0.03 -6.84
CA LYS A 282 14.86 1.09 -5.95
C LYS A 282 15.42 2.28 -6.73
N THR A 283 16.12 2.03 -7.84
CA THR A 283 16.70 3.08 -8.69
C THR A 283 15.61 3.83 -9.46
N ILE A 284 14.66 3.11 -10.06
CA ILE A 284 13.52 3.72 -10.75
C ILE A 284 12.59 4.41 -9.76
N MET A 285 12.41 3.88 -8.54
CA MET A 285 11.65 4.55 -7.48
C MET A 285 12.20 5.96 -7.20
N LYS A 286 13.54 6.11 -7.09
CA LYS A 286 14.18 7.42 -6.88
C LYS A 286 14.06 8.37 -8.06
N LEU A 287 13.97 7.84 -9.28
CA LEU A 287 13.69 8.65 -10.46
C LEU A 287 12.25 9.19 -10.37
N LEU A 288 11.29 8.32 -10.08
CA LEU A 288 9.88 8.68 -9.92
C LEU A 288 9.65 9.67 -8.79
N GLU A 289 10.34 9.53 -7.65
CA GLU A 289 10.31 10.52 -6.57
C GLU A 289 10.67 11.94 -7.05
N ARG A 290 11.71 12.07 -7.89
CA ARG A 290 12.15 13.35 -8.45
C ARG A 290 11.16 13.88 -9.49
N CYS A 291 10.61 13.02 -10.34
CA CYS A 291 9.62 13.41 -11.35
C CYS A 291 8.31 13.86 -10.71
N LEU A 292 7.79 13.10 -9.74
CA LEU A 292 6.52 13.40 -9.07
C LEU A 292 6.60 14.70 -8.27
N GLN A 293 7.76 15.07 -7.72
CA GLN A 293 7.92 16.39 -7.10
C GLN A 293 7.65 17.56 -8.06
N LYS A 294 7.88 17.38 -9.37
CA LYS A 294 7.61 18.40 -10.40
C LYS A 294 6.17 18.35 -10.89
N PHE A 295 5.65 17.15 -11.13
CA PHE A 295 4.38 16.96 -11.85
C PHE A 295 3.20 16.57 -10.96
N TRP A 296 3.33 16.59 -9.63
CA TRP A 296 2.24 16.17 -8.73
C TRP A 296 0.92 16.94 -8.96
N HIS A 297 0.99 18.20 -9.38
CA HIS A 297 -0.19 19.02 -9.68
C HIS A 297 -1.05 18.50 -10.84
N HIS A 298 -0.45 17.75 -11.77
CA HIS A 298 -1.12 17.21 -12.96
C HIS A 298 -1.74 15.83 -12.71
N LEU A 299 -1.52 15.24 -11.53
CA LEU A 299 -2.10 13.95 -11.16
C LEU A 299 -3.61 14.07 -10.97
N CYS A 300 -4.33 13.02 -11.35
CA CYS A 300 -5.74 12.82 -11.00
C CYS A 300 -5.91 11.83 -9.85
N SER A 301 -7.15 11.63 -9.39
CA SER A 301 -7.44 10.70 -8.30
C SER A 301 -7.13 9.25 -8.65
N ASP A 302 -7.31 8.85 -9.91
CA ASP A 302 -7.07 7.47 -10.36
C ASP A 302 -5.57 7.17 -10.38
N ASP A 303 -4.75 8.16 -10.75
CA ASP A 303 -3.29 8.08 -10.68
C ASP A 303 -2.80 7.81 -9.25
N LEU A 304 -3.39 8.47 -8.25
CA LEU A 304 -3.04 8.25 -6.85
C LEU A 304 -3.40 6.84 -6.36
N ILE A 305 -4.57 6.31 -6.77
CA ILE A 305 -4.99 4.96 -6.42
C ILE A 305 -3.99 3.95 -7.01
N GLU A 306 -3.64 4.11 -8.28
CA GLU A 306 -2.67 3.26 -8.98
C GLU A 306 -1.28 3.32 -8.33
N MET A 307 -0.84 4.51 -7.92
CA MET A 307 0.42 4.70 -7.21
C MET A 307 0.42 3.98 -5.86
N LEU A 308 -0.61 4.19 -5.03
CA LEU A 308 -0.68 3.55 -3.71
C LEU A 308 -0.82 2.02 -3.84
N TYR A 309 -1.63 1.55 -4.79
CA TYR A 309 -1.78 0.13 -5.12
C TYR A 309 -0.43 -0.51 -5.47
N THR A 310 0.35 0.15 -6.33
CA THR A 310 1.66 -0.36 -6.75
C THR A 310 2.68 -0.33 -5.61
N LEU A 311 2.66 0.69 -4.73
CA LEU A 311 3.49 0.70 -3.52
C LEU A 311 3.16 -0.48 -2.60
N ARG A 312 1.87 -0.79 -2.43
CA ARG A 312 1.43 -1.97 -1.66
C ARG A 312 1.93 -3.27 -2.27
N LEU A 313 1.76 -3.46 -3.58
CA LEU A 313 2.24 -4.67 -4.29
C LEU A 313 3.75 -4.87 -4.14
N THR A 314 4.51 -3.79 -4.25
CA THR A 314 5.98 -3.84 -4.16
C THR A 314 6.51 -3.96 -2.73
N LYS A 315 5.64 -3.81 -1.72
CA LYS A 315 6.01 -3.66 -0.30
C LYS A 315 7.10 -2.60 -0.09
N CYS A 316 7.13 -1.60 -0.98
CA CYS A 316 8.07 -0.48 -0.90
C CYS A 316 7.32 0.72 -0.34
N SER A 317 7.94 1.42 0.61
CA SER A 317 7.44 2.68 1.12
C SER A 317 8.40 3.80 0.76
N SER A 318 7.88 4.84 0.11
CA SER A 318 8.59 6.09 -0.11
C SER A 318 7.90 7.19 0.66
N ASN A 319 8.60 7.74 1.65
CA ASN A 319 8.10 8.87 2.43
C ASN A 319 7.88 10.11 1.54
N ILE A 320 8.67 10.26 0.47
CA ILE A 320 8.54 11.38 -0.47
C ILE A 320 7.22 11.25 -1.22
N ILE A 321 6.94 10.08 -1.80
CA ILE A 321 5.69 9.84 -2.54
C ILE A 321 4.49 9.97 -1.60
N LEU A 322 4.54 9.38 -0.41
CA LEU A 322 3.43 9.47 0.56
C LEU A 322 3.16 10.91 1.02
N LYS A 323 4.20 11.74 1.17
CA LYS A 323 4.05 13.18 1.42
C LYS A 323 3.44 13.94 0.24
N ILE A 324 3.83 13.59 -0.99
CA ILE A 324 3.22 14.14 -2.21
C ILE A 324 1.74 13.77 -2.28
N THR A 325 1.40 12.50 -2.00
CA THR A 325 0.02 12.02 -1.93
C THR A 325 -0.77 12.79 -0.87
N SER A 326 -0.23 12.96 0.35
CA SER A 326 -0.87 13.78 1.39
C SER A 326 -1.12 15.22 0.91
N ARG A 327 -0.10 15.84 0.30
CA ARG A 327 -0.19 17.20 -0.23
C ARG A 327 -1.29 17.31 -1.30
N TRP A 328 -1.34 16.37 -2.25
CA TRP A 328 -2.34 16.36 -3.32
C TRP A 328 -3.75 16.16 -2.78
N ILE A 329 -3.95 15.23 -1.85
CA ILE A 329 -5.26 15.01 -1.21
C ILE A 329 -5.69 16.30 -0.52
N ASN A 330 -4.80 16.93 0.23
CA ASN A 330 -5.10 18.16 0.94
C ASN A 330 -5.44 19.33 -0.01
N THR A 331 -4.92 19.38 -1.24
CA THR A 331 -5.31 20.42 -2.22
C THR A 331 -6.61 20.09 -2.94
N ASN A 332 -6.83 18.84 -3.33
CA ASN A 332 -7.90 18.44 -4.26
C ASN A 332 -9.12 17.78 -3.58
N ILE A 333 -9.15 17.69 -2.26
CA ILE A 333 -10.25 17.04 -1.52
C ILE A 333 -11.64 17.56 -1.88
N HIS A 334 -11.74 18.83 -2.27
CA HIS A 334 -13.01 19.51 -2.57
C HIS A 334 -13.64 19.07 -3.91
N THR A 335 -12.84 18.60 -4.87
CA THR A 335 -13.31 18.10 -6.18
C THR A 335 -13.43 16.58 -6.22
N MET A 336 -13.05 15.88 -5.15
CA MET A 336 -12.97 14.43 -5.15
C MET A 336 -14.34 13.78 -5.03
N ASN A 337 -14.57 12.72 -5.82
CA ASN A 337 -15.77 11.90 -5.72
C ASN A 337 -15.66 10.94 -4.51
N GLU A 338 -16.81 10.42 -4.06
CA GLU A 338 -16.85 9.52 -2.89
C GLU A 338 -16.14 8.19 -3.16
N ASN A 339 -16.27 7.63 -4.37
CA ASN A 339 -15.68 6.34 -4.72
C ASN A 339 -14.16 6.37 -4.71
N ASN A 340 -13.55 7.40 -5.31
CA ASN A 340 -12.10 7.53 -5.36
C ASN A 340 -11.55 7.89 -3.98
N LEU A 341 -12.24 8.74 -3.21
CA LEU A 341 -11.84 8.99 -1.82
C LEU A 341 -11.90 7.70 -0.99
N THR A 342 -12.92 6.87 -1.16
CA THR A 342 -13.03 5.56 -0.49
C THR A 342 -11.83 4.68 -0.83
N SER A 343 -11.49 4.54 -2.11
CA SER A 343 -10.34 3.75 -2.57
C SER A 343 -9.02 4.30 -2.03
N ILE A 344 -8.81 5.61 -2.06
CA ILE A 344 -7.60 6.26 -1.53
C ILE A 344 -7.47 6.01 -0.03
N VAL A 345 -8.52 6.20 0.76
CA VAL A 345 -8.47 5.98 2.23
C VAL A 345 -8.20 4.49 2.54
N ASN A 346 -8.82 3.56 1.81
CA ASN A 346 -8.52 2.14 1.93
C ASN A 346 -7.05 1.82 1.59
N GLU A 347 -6.50 2.39 0.51
CA GLU A 347 -5.09 2.19 0.17
C GLU A 347 -4.14 2.81 1.21
N LEU A 348 -4.48 3.98 1.77
CA LEU A 348 -3.75 4.59 2.87
C LEU A 348 -3.78 3.70 4.13
N ASN A 349 -4.95 3.16 4.48
CA ASN A 349 -5.12 2.16 5.54
C ASN A 349 -4.16 0.99 5.31
N ASN A 350 -4.15 0.40 4.11
CA ASN A 350 -3.30 -0.75 3.80
C ASN A 350 -1.80 -0.42 3.78
N SER A 351 -1.44 0.81 3.41
CA SER A 351 -0.04 1.28 3.41
C SER A 351 0.51 1.62 4.80
N ASN A 352 -0.32 1.57 5.85
CA ASN A 352 0.01 2.01 7.21
C ASN A 352 0.51 3.47 7.28
N TYR A 353 -0.04 4.35 6.44
CA TYR A 353 0.38 5.74 6.38
C TYR A 353 -0.66 6.69 6.99
N VAL A 354 -0.20 7.53 7.93
CA VAL A 354 -0.98 8.61 8.55
C VAL A 354 -0.20 9.92 8.49
N ASP A 355 -0.90 11.00 8.13
CA ASP A 355 -0.33 12.34 8.09
C ASP A 355 -1.38 13.40 8.46
N ILE A 356 -0.91 14.51 9.06
CA ILE A 356 -1.78 15.63 9.47
C ILE A 356 -2.52 16.26 8.29
N GLY A 357 -1.90 16.31 7.11
CA GLY A 357 -2.50 16.85 5.90
C GLY A 357 -3.70 16.01 5.45
N ILE A 358 -3.62 14.68 5.56
CA ILE A 358 -4.72 13.77 5.24
C ILE A 358 -5.86 13.94 6.24
N VAL A 359 -5.56 13.95 7.55
CA VAL A 359 -6.57 14.13 8.59
C VAL A 359 -7.33 15.44 8.37
N ARG A 360 -6.61 16.57 8.18
CA ARG A 360 -7.22 17.88 7.91
C ARG A 360 -8.01 17.92 6.60
N ALA A 361 -7.61 17.16 5.59
CA ALA A 361 -8.38 17.04 4.35
C ALA A 361 -9.72 16.35 4.62
N LEU A 362 -9.71 15.20 5.30
CA LEU A 362 -10.92 14.45 5.67
C LEU A 362 -11.86 15.26 6.55
N GLU A 363 -11.32 16.02 7.51
CA GLU A 363 -12.10 16.96 8.33
C GLU A 363 -12.84 17.99 7.48
N ARG A 364 -12.14 18.62 6.53
CA ARG A 364 -12.76 19.62 5.63
C ARG A 364 -13.80 18.99 4.71
N TYR A 365 -13.53 17.78 4.22
CA TYR A 365 -14.50 17.03 3.41
C TYR A 365 -15.80 16.79 4.16
N ILE A 366 -15.70 16.24 5.38
CA ILE A 366 -16.87 15.92 6.21
C ILE A 366 -17.62 17.18 6.62
N LYS A 367 -16.91 18.26 6.99
CA LYS A 367 -17.54 19.55 7.28
C LYS A 367 -18.32 20.11 6.10
N ALA A 368 -17.76 20.02 4.89
CA ALA A 368 -18.35 20.60 3.70
C ALA A 368 -19.54 19.78 3.17
N LYS A 369 -19.44 18.45 3.21
CA LYS A 369 -20.48 17.55 2.68
C LYS A 369 -21.57 17.24 3.69
N HIS A 370 -21.22 17.07 4.96
CA HIS A 370 -22.15 16.78 6.07
C HIS A 370 -23.23 15.74 5.70
N SER A 371 -24.48 16.17 5.48
CA SER A 371 -25.63 15.32 5.13
C SER A 371 -25.67 14.86 3.67
N SER A 372 -24.77 15.34 2.81
CA SER A 372 -24.72 14.94 1.40
C SER A 372 -23.86 13.70 1.15
N ILE A 373 -23.20 13.17 2.19
CA ILE A 373 -22.41 11.94 2.06
C ILE A 373 -23.39 10.77 1.94
N ASN A 374 -23.38 10.09 0.81
CA ASN A 374 -24.32 8.99 0.54
C ASN A 374 -23.68 7.61 0.73
N SER A 375 -22.37 7.49 0.53
CA SER A 375 -21.66 6.21 0.59
C SER A 375 -21.37 5.79 2.05
N PRO A 376 -21.99 4.70 2.55
CA PRO A 376 -21.62 4.15 3.86
C PRO A 376 -20.20 3.59 3.86
N LEU A 377 -19.72 3.11 2.72
CA LEU A 377 -18.36 2.57 2.58
C LEU A 377 -17.30 3.64 2.80
N LEU A 378 -17.53 4.86 2.30
CA LEU A 378 -16.63 5.98 2.53
C LEU A 378 -16.49 6.28 4.03
N MET A 379 -17.62 6.41 4.73
CA MET A 379 -17.60 6.72 6.16
C MET A 379 -16.94 5.58 6.95
N VAL A 380 -17.19 4.32 6.57
CA VAL A 380 -16.53 3.15 7.17
C VAL A 380 -15.01 3.22 6.98
N GLU A 381 -14.52 3.51 5.78
CA GLU A 381 -13.07 3.61 5.53
C GLU A 381 -12.42 4.75 6.32
N ILE A 382 -13.09 5.90 6.44
CA ILE A 382 -12.62 7.02 7.27
C ILE A 382 -12.57 6.64 8.75
N MET A 383 -13.60 5.96 9.25
CA MET A 383 -13.69 5.52 10.65
C MET A 383 -12.68 4.41 10.95
N ASN A 384 -12.44 3.50 10.00
CA ASN A 384 -11.37 2.50 10.07
C ASN A 384 -9.98 3.15 10.08
N TYR A 385 -9.78 4.21 9.30
CA TYR A 385 -8.55 5.01 9.33
C TYR A 385 -8.34 5.65 10.71
N CYS A 386 -9.39 6.22 11.30
CA CYS A 386 -9.33 6.77 12.65
C CYS A 386 -8.98 5.70 13.70
N SER A 387 -9.65 4.56 13.63
CA SER A 387 -9.42 3.40 14.50
C SER A 387 -7.99 2.87 14.41
N LYS A 388 -7.48 2.69 13.19
CA LYS A 388 -6.16 2.08 12.95
C LYS A 388 -5.01 2.94 13.43
N PHE A 389 -5.10 4.25 13.23
CA PHE A 389 -4.02 5.19 13.56
C PHE A 389 -4.28 5.96 14.86
N ASN A 390 -5.31 5.59 15.62
CA ASN A 390 -5.78 6.29 16.80
C ASN A 390 -6.06 7.80 16.58
N VAL A 391 -6.54 8.18 15.39
CA VAL A 391 -6.87 9.58 15.07
C VAL A 391 -8.22 9.92 15.68
N ARG A 392 -8.21 10.87 16.63
CA ARG A 392 -9.40 11.33 17.34
C ARG A 392 -9.76 12.75 16.92
N SER A 393 -10.35 12.90 15.74
CA SER A 393 -10.80 14.20 15.25
C SER A 393 -12.26 14.46 15.62
N GLU A 394 -12.52 15.54 16.34
CA GLU A 394 -13.88 15.99 16.69
C GLU A 394 -14.78 16.10 15.46
N ASN A 395 -14.26 16.68 14.37
CA ASN A 395 -15.05 16.95 13.17
C ASN A 395 -15.46 15.67 12.45
N ILE A 396 -14.56 14.68 12.39
CA ILE A 396 -14.84 13.38 11.78
C ILE A 396 -15.87 12.63 12.63
N PHE A 397 -15.68 12.60 13.95
CA PHE A 397 -16.56 11.86 14.84
C PHE A 397 -17.96 12.48 14.96
N GLU A 398 -18.09 13.82 15.01
CA GLU A 398 -19.41 14.47 14.95
C GLU A 398 -20.10 14.23 13.61
N GLY A 399 -19.35 14.28 12.50
CA GLY A 399 -19.89 13.94 11.18
C GLY A 399 -20.39 12.49 11.10
N CYS A 400 -19.63 11.54 11.64
CA CYS A 400 -20.06 10.14 11.71
C CYS A 400 -21.27 9.95 12.65
N ALA A 401 -21.33 10.67 13.78
CA ALA A 401 -22.46 10.59 14.69
C ALA A 401 -23.75 11.05 14.01
N MET A 402 -23.72 12.17 13.30
CA MET A 402 -24.86 12.65 12.50
C MET A 402 -25.22 11.68 11.37
N TYR A 403 -24.22 11.09 10.70
CA TYR A 403 -24.46 10.08 9.68
C TYR A 403 -25.19 8.85 10.24
N ILE A 404 -24.80 8.36 11.42
CA ILE A 404 -25.49 7.24 12.10
C ILE A 404 -26.93 7.63 12.47
N ILE A 405 -27.16 8.83 13.00
CA ILE A 405 -28.52 9.32 13.34
C ILE A 405 -29.42 9.29 12.09
N GLN A 406 -28.93 9.84 10.98
CA GLN A 406 -29.68 9.99 9.74
C GLN A 406 -29.85 8.66 8.99
N TYR A 407 -28.77 7.91 8.76
CA TYR A 407 -28.74 6.77 7.85
C TYR A 407 -28.55 5.41 8.55
N GLY A 408 -28.38 5.37 9.87
CA GLY A 408 -28.05 4.15 10.60
C GLY A 408 -29.06 3.00 10.48
N SER A 409 -30.30 3.27 10.05
CA SER A 409 -31.31 2.25 9.78
C SER A 409 -31.17 1.56 8.42
N ASN A 410 -30.36 2.13 7.52
CA ASN A 410 -30.21 1.69 6.12
C ASN A 410 -28.85 1.04 5.85
N ILE A 411 -27.97 0.97 6.85
CA ILE A 411 -26.64 0.37 6.73
C ILE A 411 -26.65 -1.06 7.28
N THR A 412 -25.70 -1.88 6.83
CA THR A 412 -25.57 -3.27 7.29
C THR A 412 -25.02 -3.34 8.72
N PRO A 413 -25.28 -4.43 9.48
CA PRO A 413 -24.71 -4.64 10.81
C PRO A 413 -23.18 -4.50 10.87
N SER A 414 -22.46 -5.06 9.89
CA SER A 414 -21.00 -4.93 9.81
C SER A 414 -20.56 -3.47 9.64
N GLN A 415 -21.22 -2.71 8.77
CA GLN A 415 -20.91 -1.29 8.57
C GLN A 415 -21.21 -0.48 9.84
N PHE A 416 -22.34 -0.74 10.51
CA PHE A 416 -22.64 -0.07 11.77
C PHE A 416 -21.56 -0.34 12.83
N ARG A 417 -21.10 -1.59 12.96
CA ARG A 417 -19.99 -1.94 13.86
C ARG A 417 -18.75 -1.13 13.52
N ASP A 418 -18.33 -1.09 12.26
CA ASP A 418 -17.11 -0.38 11.84
C ASP A 418 -17.20 1.14 12.06
N LEU A 419 -18.40 1.73 11.91
CA LEU A 419 -18.65 3.14 12.22
C LEU A 419 -18.64 3.43 13.73
N PHE A 420 -19.21 2.54 14.53
CA PHE A 420 -19.44 2.77 15.96
C PHE A 420 -18.24 2.39 16.84
N TRP A 421 -17.54 1.30 16.53
CA TRP A 421 -16.39 0.80 17.28
C TRP A 421 -15.34 1.87 17.63
N PRO A 422 -14.95 2.79 16.72
CA PRO A 422 -13.92 3.77 17.00
C PRO A 422 -14.33 4.79 18.08
N PHE A 423 -15.63 5.04 18.30
CA PHE A 423 -16.10 5.90 19.40
C PHE A 423 -15.63 5.33 20.74
N GLY A 424 -15.84 4.03 20.96
CA GLY A 424 -15.37 3.34 22.15
C GLY A 424 -13.84 3.28 22.23
N GLN A 425 -13.19 2.81 21.17
CA GLN A 425 -11.73 2.62 21.16
C GLN A 425 -10.98 3.92 21.45
N LEU A 426 -11.41 5.04 20.87
CA LEU A 426 -10.74 6.33 21.03
C LEU A 426 -11.34 7.17 22.15
N ASN A 427 -12.31 6.64 22.91
CA ASN A 427 -13.01 7.30 24.02
C ASN A 427 -13.75 8.59 23.62
N TYR A 428 -14.36 8.63 22.43
CA TYR A 428 -15.03 9.83 21.90
C TYR A 428 -16.52 9.82 22.23
N LYS A 429 -16.98 10.85 22.96
CA LYS A 429 -18.39 11.04 23.34
C LYS A 429 -18.99 12.11 22.41
N PRO A 430 -19.98 11.78 21.55
CA PRO A 430 -20.62 12.74 20.67
C PRO A 430 -21.30 13.87 21.41
N LYS A 431 -21.33 15.08 20.83
CA LYS A 431 -22.05 16.24 21.40
C LYS A 431 -23.56 16.02 21.41
N SER A 432 -24.11 15.44 20.35
CA SER A 432 -25.53 15.11 20.19
C SER A 432 -25.90 13.81 20.91
N ALA A 433 -25.54 13.70 22.19
CA ALA A 433 -25.54 12.42 22.91
C ALA A 433 -26.92 11.74 22.93
N LEU A 434 -28.01 12.46 23.23
CA LEU A 434 -29.34 11.85 23.40
C LEU A 434 -29.83 11.16 22.12
N GLU A 435 -29.91 11.89 21.01
CA GLU A 435 -30.39 11.37 19.72
C GLU A 435 -29.51 10.23 19.20
N PHE A 436 -28.19 10.39 19.35
CA PHE A 436 -27.22 9.37 18.94
C PHE A 436 -27.43 8.06 19.71
N TRP A 437 -27.54 8.11 21.04
CA TRP A 437 -27.70 6.89 21.85
C TRP A 437 -29.05 6.22 21.64
N ILE A 438 -30.13 7.00 21.48
CA ILE A 438 -31.46 6.45 21.09
C ILE A 438 -31.34 5.71 19.77
N LYS A 439 -30.64 6.27 18.78
CA LYS A 439 -30.44 5.61 17.49
C LYS A 439 -29.62 4.33 17.61
N VAL A 440 -28.50 4.35 18.34
CA VAL A 440 -27.64 3.18 18.58
C VAL A 440 -28.43 2.06 19.24
N GLU A 441 -29.22 2.37 20.27
CA GLU A 441 -30.06 1.39 20.95
C GLU A 441 -31.14 0.80 20.03
N ASN A 442 -31.79 1.63 19.21
CA ASN A 442 -32.80 1.17 18.24
C ASN A 442 -32.19 0.22 17.19
N ILE A 443 -31.01 0.55 16.65
CA ILE A 443 -30.29 -0.31 15.70
C ILE A 443 -29.94 -1.64 16.38
N MET A 444 -29.36 -1.58 17.58
CA MET A 444 -28.98 -2.76 18.35
C MET A 444 -30.18 -3.65 18.68
N ASN A 445 -31.33 -3.08 19.06
CA ASN A 445 -32.53 -3.85 19.33
C ASN A 445 -33.10 -4.54 18.10
N LYS A 446 -33.13 -3.83 16.96
CA LYS A 446 -33.67 -4.35 15.71
C LYS A 446 -32.78 -5.42 15.07
N GLU A 447 -31.47 -5.16 15.02
CA GLU A 447 -30.51 -5.97 14.26
C GLU A 447 -29.72 -6.97 15.13
N PHE A 448 -30.04 -7.10 16.44
CA PHE A 448 -29.28 -7.93 17.40
C PHE A 448 -28.92 -9.32 16.88
N HIS A 449 -29.89 -10.01 16.27
CA HIS A 449 -29.73 -11.38 15.75
C HIS A 449 -28.95 -11.46 14.43
N ASN A 450 -28.84 -10.34 13.71
CA ASN A 450 -28.14 -10.25 12.43
C ASN A 450 -26.64 -9.91 12.61
N PHE A 451 -26.25 -9.40 13.78
CA PHE A 451 -24.83 -9.19 14.11
C PHE A 451 -24.10 -10.52 14.32
N LYS A 452 -22.86 -10.58 13.83
CA LYS A 452 -21.94 -11.66 14.24
C LYS A 452 -21.56 -11.48 15.71
N THR A 453 -21.26 -12.59 16.39
CA THR A 453 -20.85 -12.61 17.81
C THR A 453 -19.75 -11.58 18.12
N GLN A 454 -18.73 -11.48 17.26
CA GLN A 454 -17.65 -10.51 17.42
C GLN A 454 -18.15 -9.06 17.28
N GLU A 455 -19.03 -8.79 16.33
CA GLU A 455 -19.56 -7.46 16.07
C GLU A 455 -20.40 -6.96 17.25
N THR A 456 -21.25 -7.83 17.81
CA THR A 456 -22.02 -7.53 19.02
C THR A 456 -21.10 -7.20 20.19
N ILE A 457 -20.05 -8.00 20.42
CA ILE A 457 -19.10 -7.78 21.52
C ILE A 457 -18.32 -6.46 21.30
N ASP A 458 -17.92 -6.15 20.08
CA ASP A 458 -17.24 -4.89 19.74
C ASP A 458 -18.12 -3.68 20.07
N ILE A 459 -19.38 -3.71 19.66
CA ILE A 459 -20.34 -2.62 19.94
C ILE A 459 -20.55 -2.46 21.46
N LEU A 460 -20.82 -3.55 22.17
CA LEU A 460 -21.05 -3.49 23.62
C LEU A 460 -19.81 -3.02 24.40
N LEU A 461 -18.62 -3.48 24.00
CA LEU A 461 -17.36 -3.02 24.59
C LEU A 461 -17.17 -1.52 24.36
N SER A 462 -17.53 -1.02 23.18
CA SER A 462 -17.47 0.41 22.88
C SER A 462 -18.41 1.22 23.78
N CYS A 463 -19.64 0.73 23.98
CA CYS A 463 -20.60 1.35 24.90
C CYS A 463 -20.02 1.42 26.33
N VAL A 464 -19.41 0.33 26.80
CA VAL A 464 -18.80 0.26 28.13
C VAL A 464 -17.60 1.19 28.27
N TYR A 465 -16.72 1.27 27.27
CA TYR A 465 -15.61 2.24 27.28
C TYR A 465 -16.10 3.69 27.42
N LEU A 466 -17.25 4.00 26.81
CA LEU A 466 -17.92 5.30 26.87
C LEU A 466 -18.81 5.51 28.10
N GLU A 467 -18.81 4.58 29.05
CA GLU A 467 -19.64 4.62 30.27
C GLU A 467 -21.16 4.63 29.96
N LYS A 468 -21.55 4.00 28.85
CA LYS A 468 -22.95 3.74 28.48
C LYS A 468 -23.22 2.24 28.63
N HIS A 469 -23.52 1.82 29.85
CA HIS A 469 -23.65 0.40 30.18
C HIS A 469 -24.89 -0.23 29.50
N PRO A 470 -24.71 -1.21 28.60
CA PRO A 470 -25.79 -1.74 27.77
C PRO A 470 -26.62 -2.82 28.51
N LEU A 471 -27.20 -2.50 29.67
CA LEU A 471 -27.93 -3.43 30.55
C LEU A 471 -29.01 -4.24 29.82
N ASN A 472 -29.66 -3.62 28.84
CA ASN A 472 -30.73 -4.23 28.03
C ASN A 472 -30.25 -5.41 27.17
N PHE A 473 -28.94 -5.51 26.89
CA PHE A 473 -28.37 -6.53 26.01
C PHE A 473 -27.55 -7.59 26.75
N VAL A 474 -27.20 -7.34 28.01
CA VAL A 474 -26.36 -8.21 28.84
C VAL A 474 -26.92 -9.64 28.90
N HIS A 475 -28.21 -9.81 29.18
CA HIS A 475 -28.84 -11.13 29.28
C HIS A 475 -28.81 -11.91 27.94
N ARG A 476 -28.75 -11.21 26.80
CA ARG A 476 -28.70 -11.83 25.47
C ARG A 476 -27.30 -12.34 25.14
N VAL A 477 -26.26 -11.64 25.59
CA VAL A 477 -24.85 -11.98 25.31
C VAL A 477 -24.28 -12.99 26.30
N PHE A 478 -24.80 -13.04 27.53
CA PHE A 478 -24.41 -14.04 28.53
C PHE A 478 -25.33 -15.26 28.57
N ASN A 479 -26.22 -15.45 27.58
CA ASN A 479 -27.02 -16.66 27.49
C ASN A 479 -26.17 -17.87 27.06
N THR A 480 -26.65 -19.08 27.37
CA THR A 480 -25.90 -20.31 27.13
C THR A 480 -25.59 -20.53 25.66
N SER A 481 -26.51 -20.22 24.75
CA SER A 481 -26.32 -20.38 23.30
C SER A 481 -25.23 -19.45 22.75
N PHE A 482 -25.24 -18.17 23.12
CA PHE A 482 -24.23 -17.20 22.69
C PHE A 482 -22.84 -17.59 23.21
N LEU A 483 -22.75 -17.99 24.48
CA LEU A 483 -21.49 -18.45 25.07
C LEU A 483 -21.00 -19.74 24.39
N HIS A 484 -21.89 -20.70 24.11
CA HIS A 484 -21.53 -21.92 23.39
C HIS A 484 -20.90 -21.60 22.03
N HIS A 485 -21.56 -20.77 21.22
CA HIS A 485 -21.01 -20.35 19.92
C HIS A 485 -19.66 -19.63 20.02
N LEU A 486 -19.44 -18.84 21.08
CA LEU A 486 -18.18 -18.16 21.33
C LEU A 486 -17.04 -19.12 21.74
N PHE A 487 -17.34 -20.11 22.59
CA PHE A 487 -16.37 -21.02 23.20
C PHE A 487 -16.13 -22.33 22.43
N GLU A 488 -17.03 -22.74 21.52
CA GLU A 488 -16.83 -23.91 20.63
C GLU A 488 -15.64 -23.72 19.69
N ASN A 489 -15.45 -22.49 19.18
CA ASN A 489 -14.37 -22.15 18.26
C ASN A 489 -13.09 -21.79 19.03
N ARG A 490 -12.37 -22.80 19.54
CA ARG A 490 -11.26 -22.61 20.49
C ARG A 490 -10.13 -21.71 19.97
N ASP A 491 -9.68 -21.87 18.73
CA ASP A 491 -8.45 -21.21 18.24
C ASP A 491 -8.65 -19.84 17.56
N LYS A 492 -9.88 -19.50 17.15
CA LYS A 492 -10.15 -18.27 16.36
C LYS A 492 -10.64 -17.08 17.20
N ASN A 493 -11.07 -17.30 18.45
CA ASN A 493 -11.88 -16.33 19.21
C ASN A 493 -11.26 -15.81 20.52
N ASP A 494 -9.98 -16.03 20.80
CA ASP A 494 -9.40 -15.69 22.11
C ASP A 494 -9.46 -14.20 22.44
N TYR A 495 -9.21 -13.33 21.46
CA TYR A 495 -9.34 -11.89 21.65
C TYR A 495 -10.78 -11.47 21.94
N THR A 496 -11.75 -12.07 21.26
CA THR A 496 -13.19 -11.83 21.47
C THR A 496 -13.64 -12.29 22.86
N LYS A 497 -13.13 -13.42 23.35
CA LYS A 497 -13.37 -13.89 24.74
C LYS A 497 -12.82 -12.91 25.76
N ILE A 498 -11.62 -12.36 25.54
CA ILE A 498 -11.03 -11.32 26.40
C ILE A 498 -11.94 -10.09 26.44
N LYS A 499 -12.41 -9.60 25.29
CA LYS A 499 -13.34 -8.47 25.23
C LYS A 499 -14.61 -8.71 26.05
N LEU A 500 -15.20 -9.91 25.94
CA LEU A 500 -16.38 -10.25 26.73
C LEU A 500 -16.09 -10.28 28.24
N LYS A 501 -14.91 -10.78 28.66
CA LYS A 501 -14.47 -10.70 30.06
C LYS A 501 -14.26 -9.26 30.53
N ILE A 502 -13.78 -8.37 29.66
CA ILE A 502 -13.69 -6.93 29.97
C ILE A 502 -15.11 -6.40 30.22
N ILE A 503 -16.07 -6.67 29.33
CA ILE A 503 -17.47 -6.23 29.48
C ILE A 503 -18.04 -6.72 30.83
N ASP A 504 -17.96 -8.02 31.12
CA ASP A 504 -18.44 -8.62 32.38
C ASP A 504 -17.86 -7.90 33.61
N GLN A 505 -16.54 -7.67 33.59
CA GLN A 505 -15.84 -7.02 34.70
C GLN A 505 -16.18 -5.52 34.80
N CYS A 506 -16.38 -4.80 33.70
CA CYS A 506 -16.83 -3.41 33.74
C CYS A 506 -18.23 -3.33 34.34
N MET A 507 -19.16 -4.15 33.86
CA MET A 507 -20.52 -4.21 34.39
C MET A 507 -20.52 -4.55 35.89
N THR A 508 -19.66 -5.47 36.33
CA THR A 508 -19.50 -5.84 37.75
C THR A 508 -18.99 -4.69 38.62
N LEU A 509 -18.11 -3.83 38.09
CA LEU A 509 -17.49 -2.74 38.86
C LEU A 509 -18.30 -1.44 38.82
N GLU A 510 -18.98 -1.18 37.69
CA GLU A 510 -19.58 0.12 37.38
C GLU A 510 -21.12 0.11 37.49
N CYS A 511 -21.78 -1.05 37.54
CA CYS A 511 -23.25 -1.15 37.61
C CYS A 511 -23.75 -1.90 38.87
N ASP A 512 -24.43 -1.18 39.77
CA ASP A 512 -24.97 -1.76 41.01
C ASP A 512 -26.08 -2.81 40.79
N HIS A 513 -26.84 -2.68 39.71
CA HIS A 513 -27.95 -3.58 39.37
C HIS A 513 -27.49 -4.86 38.67
N TYR A 514 -26.22 -4.92 38.24
CA TYR A 514 -25.68 -6.10 37.59
C TYR A 514 -25.31 -7.16 38.63
N ARG A 515 -25.88 -8.36 38.49
CA ARG A 515 -25.68 -9.46 39.44
C ARG A 515 -24.50 -10.39 39.08
N GLY A 516 -23.66 -9.98 38.12
CA GLY A 516 -22.41 -10.67 37.74
C GLY A 516 -21.22 -10.29 38.65
N PRO A 517 -20.09 -11.01 38.57
CA PRO A 517 -19.48 -11.52 37.33
C PRO A 517 -20.08 -12.84 36.86
N VAL A 518 -20.33 -12.95 35.56
CA VAL A 518 -20.94 -14.14 34.92
C VAL A 518 -19.88 -15.09 34.37
N LEU A 519 -18.69 -14.60 34.04
CA LEU A 519 -17.60 -15.42 33.50
C LEU A 519 -16.58 -15.80 34.59
N PRO A 520 -15.91 -16.96 34.45
CA PRO A 520 -14.85 -17.35 35.36
C PRO A 520 -13.72 -16.32 35.39
N LYS A 521 -13.27 -15.96 36.59
CA LYS A 521 -12.04 -15.19 36.79
C LYS A 521 -10.86 -16.14 36.62
N ASP A 522 -10.11 -15.97 35.54
CA ASP A 522 -8.83 -16.68 35.37
C ASP A 522 -7.87 -16.18 36.45
N LYS A 523 -7.47 -17.06 37.37
CA LYS A 523 -6.62 -16.72 38.52
C LYS A 523 -5.20 -17.28 38.42
N PHE A 524 -4.90 -18.05 37.37
CA PHE A 524 -3.65 -18.76 37.24
C PHE A 524 -2.97 -18.41 35.92
N ALA A 525 -1.79 -17.80 36.01
CA ALA A 525 -0.82 -17.77 34.92
C ALA A 525 0.57 -18.12 35.43
N LYS A 526 1.35 -18.75 34.56
CA LYS A 526 2.75 -19.10 34.84
C LYS A 526 3.67 -17.88 34.79
N SER A 527 3.29 -16.83 34.05
CA SER A 527 4.02 -15.57 33.96
C SER A 527 3.09 -14.43 33.54
N ILE A 528 3.41 -13.21 33.98
CA ILE A 528 2.71 -11.97 33.61
C ILE A 528 3.67 -11.21 32.69
N TRP A 529 3.24 -10.95 31.45
CA TRP A 529 4.02 -10.13 30.54
C TRP A 529 4.00 -8.67 31.02
N CYS A 530 5.18 -8.06 31.11
CA CYS A 530 5.34 -6.66 31.49
C CYS A 530 6.20 -5.95 30.43
N ASP A 531 5.77 -4.77 30.00
CA ASP A 531 6.55 -3.99 29.04
C ASP A 531 7.87 -3.52 29.67
N TYR A 532 8.98 -3.82 29.01
CA TYR A 532 10.32 -3.46 29.48
C TYR A 532 10.51 -1.94 29.60
N ARG A 533 9.88 -1.15 28.71
CA ARG A 533 9.96 0.32 28.74
C ARG A 533 9.39 0.89 30.03
N ILE A 534 8.24 0.36 30.47
CA ILE A 534 7.60 0.72 31.73
C ILE A 534 8.52 0.36 32.90
N LYS A 535 9.04 -0.86 32.94
CA LYS A 535 9.95 -1.33 33.99
C LYS A 535 11.22 -0.46 34.08
N ARG A 536 11.77 -0.03 32.93
CA ARG A 536 12.95 0.83 32.87
C ARG A 536 12.68 2.20 33.47
N ILE A 537 11.60 2.87 33.05
CA ILE A 537 11.26 4.20 33.58
C ILE A 537 10.95 4.14 35.08
N LEU A 538 10.23 3.13 35.54
CA LEU A 538 9.93 2.98 36.96
C LEU A 538 11.19 2.82 37.82
N LYS A 539 12.21 2.13 37.30
CA LYS A 539 13.52 2.02 37.95
C LYS A 539 14.26 3.36 37.96
N GLU A 540 14.15 4.15 36.89
CA GLU A 540 14.79 5.47 36.78
C GLU A 540 14.20 6.48 37.78
N ILE A 541 12.87 6.46 37.96
CA ILE A 541 12.18 7.37 38.87
C ILE A 541 12.01 6.82 40.30
N SER A 542 12.59 5.66 40.63
CA SER A 542 12.29 4.95 41.88
C SER A 542 12.65 5.77 43.12
N SER A 543 13.81 6.43 43.11
CA SER A 543 14.25 7.31 44.22
C SER A 543 13.30 8.49 44.43
N THR A 544 12.76 9.04 43.34
CA THR A 544 11.78 10.13 43.41
C THR A 544 10.46 9.64 44.00
N LEU A 545 9.99 8.45 43.59
CA LEU A 545 8.78 7.84 44.13
C LEU A 545 8.93 7.49 45.62
N GLU A 546 10.06 6.92 46.02
CA GLU A 546 10.36 6.61 47.43
C GLU A 546 10.38 7.88 48.30
N ASN A 547 10.91 8.98 47.77
CA ASN A 547 10.90 10.28 48.47
C ASN A 547 9.51 10.89 48.61
N ILE A 548 8.59 10.64 47.67
CA ILE A 548 7.21 11.15 47.70
C ILE A 548 6.32 10.30 48.63
N PHE A 549 6.46 8.98 48.53
CA PHE A 549 5.65 8.02 49.28
C PHE A 549 6.38 7.49 50.51
N GLN A 550 6.98 8.37 51.30
CA GLN A 550 7.72 7.98 52.50
C GLN A 550 6.85 7.16 53.47
N GLY A 551 7.40 6.04 53.95
CA GLY A 551 6.68 5.12 54.85
C GLY A 551 5.72 4.15 54.14
N TYR A 552 5.73 4.13 52.80
CA TYR A 552 5.01 3.14 52.00
C TYR A 552 5.97 2.27 51.21
N LYS A 553 5.56 1.02 50.96
CA LYS A 553 6.23 0.10 50.06
C LYS A 553 5.71 0.27 48.64
N ILE A 554 6.63 0.18 47.68
CA ILE A 554 6.31 0.15 46.25
C ILE A 554 6.55 -1.26 45.72
N SER A 555 5.51 -1.87 45.18
CA SER A 555 5.56 -3.20 44.56
C SER A 555 5.29 -3.07 43.06
N TYR A 556 6.12 -3.66 42.22
CA TYR A 556 6.06 -3.52 40.76
C TYR A 556 5.35 -4.70 40.10
N SER A 557 4.67 -4.45 38.98
CA SER A 557 4.07 -5.51 38.15
C SER A 557 3.12 -6.43 38.93
N THR A 558 2.19 -5.82 39.67
CA THR A 558 1.27 -6.56 40.56
C THR A 558 -0.10 -6.75 39.93
N ILE A 559 -0.86 -7.74 40.40
CA ILE A 559 -2.27 -7.94 40.04
C ILE A 559 -3.05 -8.16 41.33
N LEU A 560 -4.22 -7.54 41.44
CA LEU A 560 -5.08 -7.68 42.61
C LEU A 560 -5.88 -8.98 42.52
N SER A 561 -5.92 -9.74 43.63
CA SER A 561 -6.60 -11.04 43.71
C SER A 561 -8.12 -11.02 43.39
N ARG A 562 -8.74 -9.83 43.44
CA ARG A 562 -10.17 -9.61 43.13
C ARG A 562 -10.45 -9.43 41.63
N LEU A 563 -9.43 -9.05 40.87
CA LEU A 563 -9.52 -8.80 39.44
C LEU A 563 -9.14 -10.06 38.65
N PRO A 564 -9.74 -10.27 37.46
CA PRO A 564 -9.30 -11.32 36.56
C PRO A 564 -7.91 -11.02 36.02
N LEU A 565 -7.14 -12.06 35.71
CA LEU A 565 -5.82 -11.93 35.12
C LEU A 565 -5.93 -11.47 33.65
N MET A 566 -5.88 -10.17 33.42
CA MET A 566 -6.00 -9.54 32.10
C MET A 566 -4.99 -8.40 31.98
N SER A 567 -4.52 -8.12 30.76
CA SER A 567 -3.51 -7.06 30.50
C SER A 567 -3.93 -5.70 31.06
N ILE A 568 -5.22 -5.35 30.93
CA ILE A 568 -5.81 -4.11 31.46
C ILE A 568 -5.65 -3.98 33.00
N TYR A 569 -5.53 -5.08 33.75
CA TYR A 569 -5.46 -5.07 35.22
C TYR A 569 -4.07 -5.31 35.78
N ILE A 570 -3.04 -5.41 34.93
CA ILE A 570 -1.66 -5.38 35.38
C ILE A 570 -1.41 -3.99 35.95
N ILE A 571 -0.90 -3.91 37.18
CA ILE A 571 -0.52 -2.65 37.83
C ILE A 571 0.98 -2.47 37.65
N ASP A 572 1.39 -1.34 37.07
CA ASP A 572 2.80 -1.07 36.77
C ASP A 572 3.59 -0.89 38.07
N ALA A 573 3.10 -0.05 38.98
CA ALA A 573 3.56 0.01 40.37
C ALA A 573 2.40 0.27 41.35
N LEU A 574 2.42 -0.42 42.49
CA LEU A 574 1.45 -0.32 43.57
C LEU A 574 2.16 0.21 44.82
N VAL A 575 1.72 1.37 45.29
CA VAL A 575 2.13 1.95 46.57
C VAL A 575 1.15 1.50 47.65
N HIS A 576 1.66 0.88 48.70
CA HIS A 576 0.86 0.34 49.80
C HIS A 576 1.62 0.40 51.13
N PRO A 577 0.95 0.40 52.30
CA PRO A 577 1.65 0.38 53.58
C PRO A 577 2.54 -0.86 53.75
N ASP A 578 3.66 -0.75 54.45
CA ASP A 578 4.62 -1.86 54.64
C ASP A 578 4.01 -3.12 55.26
N LYS A 579 3.09 -2.93 56.21
CA LYS A 579 2.40 -4.02 56.93
C LYS A 579 1.22 -4.61 56.13
N PHE A 580 1.04 -4.22 54.88
CA PHE A 580 -0.11 -4.57 54.07
C PHE A 580 0.15 -5.78 53.17
N GLU A 581 -0.56 -6.89 53.41
CA GLU A 581 -0.52 -8.07 52.55
C GLU A 581 -1.43 -7.89 51.32
N ILE A 582 -0.83 -7.55 50.17
CA ILE A 582 -1.51 -7.29 48.88
C ILE A 582 -2.46 -8.44 48.46
N ASN A 583 -2.18 -9.68 48.88
CA ASN A 583 -2.89 -10.88 48.47
C ASN A 583 -4.04 -11.31 49.40
N SER A 584 -4.34 -10.58 50.48
CA SER A 584 -5.47 -10.93 51.33
C SER A 584 -6.81 -10.73 50.60
N ARG A 585 -7.51 -11.83 50.31
CA ARG A 585 -8.81 -11.84 49.60
C ARG A 585 -9.87 -10.99 50.32
N TYR A 586 -9.67 -10.72 51.60
CA TYR A 586 -10.62 -10.06 52.50
C TYR A 586 -10.54 -8.53 52.49
N ILE A 587 -9.53 -7.94 51.85
CA ILE A 587 -9.31 -6.48 51.88
C ILE A 587 -10.34 -5.77 51.01
N ASN A 588 -11.24 -5.02 51.65
CA ASN A 588 -12.14 -4.12 50.94
C ASN A 588 -11.55 -2.72 50.81
N PHE A 589 -10.89 -2.45 49.69
CA PHE A 589 -10.34 -1.13 49.37
C PHE A 589 -11.40 -0.01 49.42
N LYS A 590 -12.68 -0.31 49.16
CA LYS A 590 -13.78 0.66 49.34
C LYS A 590 -13.97 1.13 50.79
N LYS A 591 -13.56 0.33 51.79
CA LYS A 591 -13.62 0.70 53.22
C LYS A 591 -12.40 1.52 53.66
N HIS A 592 -11.35 1.55 52.85
CA HIS A 592 -10.12 2.29 53.12
C HIS A 592 -9.71 3.08 51.87
N PRO A 593 -10.55 4.05 51.42
CA PRO A 593 -10.28 4.80 50.22
C PRO A 593 -8.97 5.57 50.34
N GLY A 594 -8.14 5.52 49.28
CA GLY A 594 -6.88 6.24 49.22
C GLY A 594 -5.71 5.63 50.02
N LEU A 595 -5.91 4.47 50.67
CA LEU A 595 -4.84 3.76 51.38
C LEU A 595 -3.71 3.30 50.44
N CYS A 596 -4.07 2.88 49.22
CA CYS A 596 -3.15 2.41 48.21
C CYS A 596 -3.24 3.27 46.95
N THR A 597 -2.09 3.50 46.33
CA THR A 597 -1.98 4.26 45.07
C THR A 597 -1.44 3.37 43.97
N VAL A 598 -2.15 3.32 42.85
CA VAL A 598 -1.73 2.68 41.61
C VAL A 598 -1.03 3.73 40.75
N ILE A 599 0.21 3.44 40.34
CA ILE A 599 0.95 4.24 39.38
C ILE A 599 0.85 3.54 38.02
N LEU A 600 0.34 4.27 37.02
CA LEU A 600 0.20 3.79 35.64
C LEU A 600 1.12 4.60 34.72
N VAL A 601 1.96 3.91 33.95
CA VAL A 601 2.83 4.52 32.95
C VAL A 601 2.21 4.35 31.57
N HIS A 602 1.82 5.48 30.96
CA HIS A 602 1.17 5.51 29.66
C HIS A 602 2.19 5.66 28.53
N LEU A 603 2.28 4.63 27.69
CA LEU A 603 3.13 4.58 26.50
C LEU A 603 2.52 5.40 25.35
N PRO A 604 3.28 5.75 24.29
CA PRO A 604 2.75 6.53 23.16
C PRO A 604 1.47 5.94 22.56
N GLU A 605 1.44 4.61 22.38
CA GLU A 605 0.30 3.85 21.86
C GLU A 605 -0.93 3.81 22.78
N HIS A 606 -0.81 4.23 24.04
CA HIS A 606 -1.93 4.36 24.97
C HIS A 606 -2.74 5.64 24.72
N TYR A 607 -2.16 6.60 23.99
CA TYR A 607 -2.81 7.83 23.60
C TYR A 607 -3.36 7.78 22.18
N CYS A 608 -4.35 8.63 21.94
CA CYS A 608 -4.74 9.04 20.59
C CYS A 608 -3.55 9.73 19.90
N TRP A 609 -3.58 9.79 18.58
CA TRP A 609 -2.47 10.25 17.73
C TRP A 609 -1.92 11.64 18.10
N GLU A 610 -2.78 12.57 18.52
CA GLU A 610 -2.39 13.92 18.98
C GLU A 610 -1.78 13.95 20.41
N LYS A 611 -1.73 12.80 21.08
CA LYS A 611 -1.12 12.56 22.40
C LYS A 611 -1.78 13.27 23.59
N GLU A 612 -2.98 13.81 23.40
CA GLU A 612 -3.72 14.51 24.46
C GLU A 612 -4.67 13.58 25.22
N HIS A 613 -5.32 12.65 24.52
CA HIS A 613 -6.38 11.80 25.07
C HIS A 613 -5.94 10.35 25.16
N LEU A 614 -6.19 9.71 26.30
CA LEU A 614 -6.04 8.26 26.44
C LEU A 614 -7.12 7.52 25.65
N THR A 615 -6.75 6.33 25.15
CA THR A 615 -7.70 5.40 24.52
C THR A 615 -8.74 4.89 25.51
N GLY A 616 -9.87 4.38 25.00
CA GLY A 616 -10.99 3.90 25.81
C GLY A 616 -10.62 2.79 26.80
N ILE A 617 -9.67 1.93 26.43
CA ILE A 617 -9.20 0.86 27.32
C ILE A 617 -8.41 1.42 28.51
N GLU A 618 -7.56 2.43 28.29
CA GLU A 618 -6.74 3.02 29.37
C GLU A 618 -7.57 3.94 30.26
N THR A 619 -8.54 4.67 29.72
CA THR A 619 -9.49 5.41 30.56
C THR A 619 -10.35 4.47 31.40
N THR A 620 -10.78 3.34 30.83
CA THR A 620 -11.51 2.30 31.57
C THR A 620 -10.65 1.68 32.68
N ARG A 621 -9.37 1.42 32.41
CA ARG A 621 -8.39 0.93 33.40
C ARG A 621 -8.29 1.87 34.61
N ILE A 622 -8.16 3.19 34.36
CA ILE A 622 -8.12 4.21 35.42
C ILE A 622 -9.41 4.19 36.23
N ARG A 623 -10.58 4.25 35.57
CA ARG A 623 -11.89 4.24 36.25
C ARG A 623 -12.08 2.98 37.11
N HIS A 624 -11.66 1.82 36.62
CA HIS A 624 -11.81 0.56 37.34
C HIS A 624 -11.01 0.55 38.65
N PHE A 625 -9.75 0.98 38.64
CA PHE A 625 -8.96 1.06 39.86
C PHE A 625 -9.56 2.07 40.86
N GLN A 626 -10.07 3.20 40.37
CA GLN A 626 -10.79 4.18 41.19
C GLN A 626 -12.07 3.58 41.81
N LYS A 627 -12.88 2.86 41.03
CA LYS A 627 -14.12 2.19 41.50
C LYS A 627 -13.84 1.09 42.54
N ILE A 628 -12.64 0.50 42.53
CA ILE A 628 -12.21 -0.45 43.55
C ILE A 628 -11.87 0.27 44.88
N GLY A 629 -11.53 1.56 44.84
CA GLY A 629 -11.15 2.38 45.99
C GLY A 629 -9.68 2.78 46.03
N LEU A 630 -8.96 2.67 44.92
CA LEU A 630 -7.54 3.01 44.80
C LEU A 630 -7.35 4.40 44.22
N ASN A 631 -6.33 5.11 44.70
CA ASN A 631 -5.87 6.32 44.02
C ASN A 631 -5.09 5.93 42.76
N VAL A 632 -5.20 6.72 41.69
CA VAL A 632 -4.52 6.41 40.43
C VAL A 632 -3.67 7.60 40.00
N MET A 633 -2.36 7.42 40.00
CA MET A 633 -1.39 8.39 39.48
C MET A 633 -0.98 7.99 38.07
N SER A 634 -1.31 8.83 37.09
CA SER A 634 -0.95 8.61 35.69
C SER A 634 0.34 9.35 35.32
N ILE A 635 1.26 8.63 34.68
CA ILE A 635 2.57 9.12 34.25
C ILE A 635 2.66 8.99 32.72
N ASN A 636 2.96 10.09 32.03
CA ASN A 636 3.28 10.06 30.59
C ASN A 636 4.74 9.61 30.36
N TYR A 637 4.93 8.52 29.62
CA TYR A 637 6.22 7.94 29.27
C TYR A 637 7.11 8.90 28.46
N GLU A 638 6.59 9.49 27.38
CA GLU A 638 7.37 10.40 26.54
C GLU A 638 7.78 11.65 27.28
N LYS A 639 6.89 12.16 28.15
CA LYS A 639 7.21 13.34 28.93
C LYS A 639 8.40 13.12 29.86
N ILE A 640 8.54 11.92 30.43
CA ILE A 640 9.73 11.58 31.23
C ILE A 640 10.99 11.56 30.37
N LEU A 641 10.93 11.00 29.16
CA LEU A 641 12.09 10.98 28.26
C LEU A 641 12.55 12.36 27.79
N GLU A 642 11.63 13.34 27.75
CA GLU A 642 11.95 14.74 27.43
C GLU A 642 12.70 15.47 28.57
N LEU A 643 12.46 15.08 29.83
CA LEU A 643 13.00 15.75 31.01
C LEU A 643 14.44 15.28 31.27
N LYS A 644 15.40 16.17 31.04
CA LYS A 644 16.85 15.83 31.10
C LYS A 644 17.44 16.00 32.50
N TYR A 645 16.84 16.83 33.35
CA TYR A 645 17.38 17.18 34.64
C TYR A 645 16.59 16.52 35.79
N PRO A 646 17.29 15.97 36.82
CA PRO A 646 16.62 15.31 37.95
C PRO A 646 15.61 16.20 38.69
N ALA A 647 15.86 17.50 38.80
CA ALA A 647 14.96 18.43 39.47
C ALA A 647 13.62 18.58 38.74
N GLU A 648 13.65 18.72 37.41
CA GLU A 648 12.44 18.83 36.57
C GLU A 648 11.62 17.53 36.60
N LEU A 649 12.32 16.39 36.60
CA LEU A 649 11.69 15.07 36.78
C LEU A 649 10.96 15.00 38.12
N THR A 650 11.63 15.37 39.22
CA THR A 650 11.03 15.37 40.55
C THR A 650 9.84 16.32 40.64
N GLU A 651 9.94 17.52 40.07
CA GLU A 651 8.84 18.48 39.98
C GLU A 651 7.64 17.91 39.21
N TYR A 652 7.89 17.29 38.06
CA TYR A 652 6.84 16.65 37.26
C TYR A 652 6.11 15.55 38.03
N ILE A 653 6.84 14.64 38.68
CA ILE A 653 6.24 13.55 39.47
C ILE A 653 5.47 14.12 40.67
N ASN A 654 6.01 15.14 41.36
CA ASN A 654 5.32 15.84 42.44
C ASN A 654 4.01 16.48 41.96
N ASN A 655 4.00 17.10 40.78
CA ASN A 655 2.79 17.67 40.19
C ASN A 655 1.78 16.58 39.85
N ARG A 656 2.21 15.41 39.34
CA ARG A 656 1.32 14.26 39.12
C ARG A 656 0.72 13.74 40.43
N TYR A 657 1.51 13.67 41.49
CA TYR A 657 1.03 13.29 42.81
C TYR A 657 0.00 14.29 43.36
N LYS A 658 0.27 15.60 43.27
CA LYS A 658 -0.69 16.63 43.69
C LYS A 658 -2.01 16.55 42.92
N ASN A 659 -1.94 16.41 41.59
CA ASN A 659 -3.12 16.29 40.73
C ASN A 659 -3.95 15.02 41.01
N MET A 660 -3.32 13.97 41.54
CA MET A 660 -4.03 12.77 41.97
C MET A 660 -4.81 13.01 43.26
N LEU A 661 -4.29 13.83 44.18
CA LEU A 661 -4.93 14.13 45.47
C LEU A 661 -6.06 15.15 45.36
N THR A 662 -6.05 15.99 44.33
CA THR A 662 -7.16 16.91 44.06
C THR A 662 -8.38 16.12 43.58
N PRO A 663 -9.52 16.17 44.28
CA PRO A 663 -10.75 15.58 43.76
C PRO A 663 -11.14 16.29 42.46
N CYS A 664 -11.36 15.51 41.39
CA CYS A 664 -11.86 16.01 40.11
C CYS A 664 -13.26 16.63 40.24
#